data_AF-P82857-F1
#
_entry.id   AF-P82857-F1
#
_cell.length_a   1.000
_cell.length_b   1.000
_cell.length_c   1.000
_cell.angle_alpha   90.00
_cell.angle_beta   90.00
_cell.angle_gamma   90.00
#
_symmetry.space_group_name_H-M   'P 1'
#
loop_
_entity.id
_entity.type
_entity.pdbx_description
1 polymer ?
#
loop_
_entity_poly.entity_id
_entity_poly.type
_entity_poly.pdbx_seq_one_letter_code
_entity_poly.pdbx_strand_id
1 'polypeptide(L)'
;MQRRREFLQATGAALAAVGLAGCSDSGGTTDGDATTAADAGSGDDGGDDVGVDAAVAAQWNVYRARLADAAALGAHGASDVGAQLAATTFEQDFENAGGEHGAHETLETTSESAYEGFEQAAIGVRDALREGDSASAIEQAESAAANLRDAQQRLVGETAMHALDALAFADHAATARALAAAGQADAAAVAANTALSAFETAPAHEAMESAATDAYESFESGLGDTLSAGQRGNADDANSAAATAVSAAVDGAYAIADTTGTEAGHIASLQSRAYDAAALNAMGGPSSDFGHAAVLSAYRARAQDAAWVADAGASDAAASMAISVLEDFEGAAAHEPLEETDHDAYEGFEGGVEALQEAITAGSGVSDALSQVDTNLVAGIKALTTDTEAVILETGFLRALLGDAREQYHRGNAERAAASVEAMFKRFERDELGAHETLESTSESLYETFEDEHVGALPAAMRNGNDDAVTTHLDGARSALAEFAAQIAPTARVAGGESVTITARAFDAAGVAALDDRTRAATVADDAMAYFEGGAGGFHEAVEASNEETYHAFEEALVGVSSTASDGGSVFDAATGFGAQSRTAVYDVIGNAGGDLTAAAAAVARGALRDFEGARAHEPLEEADHDAYEAFESSFETYASGLESGTGDVSVVRRASLRAQFAVAGDASAAPVGDAASSGEGDSQPELSGGPNVVSGVPDDADHVIDMNAVAYDPAELTVSAGDTVAWTHADGEAHSVTAYEDDIPADATYWASGGFDSQDAAKTGWANGKGAVTEGESYVHTFETTGEHEYYCIPHKNLGMEGTIVVEE
;
A
#
# COMPACT_ATOMS: atom_id res chain seq x y z
N MET A 1 12.17 -19.53 15.74
CA MET A 1 12.51 -20.99 15.80
C MET A 1 11.31 -21.93 15.69
N GLN A 2 10.12 -21.55 16.16
CA GLN A 2 8.90 -22.37 16.09
C GLN A 2 8.34 -22.46 14.66
N ARG A 3 8.26 -21.32 13.94
CA ARG A 3 7.86 -21.24 12.51
C ARG A 3 8.77 -22.06 11.58
N ARG A 4 10.09 -22.05 11.81
CA ARG A 4 11.08 -22.92 11.12
C ARG A 4 10.80 -24.42 11.33
N ARG A 5 10.22 -24.80 12.47
CA ARG A 5 9.94 -26.20 12.82
C ARG A 5 8.61 -26.67 12.24
N GLU A 6 7.63 -25.78 12.10
CA GLU A 6 6.36 -26.03 11.41
C GLU A 6 6.55 -26.16 9.89
N PHE A 7 7.33 -25.26 9.27
CA PHE A 7 7.68 -25.38 7.84
C PHE A 7 8.42 -26.69 7.55
N LEU A 8 9.44 -27.05 8.35
CA LEU A 8 10.17 -28.32 8.21
C LEU A 8 9.31 -29.56 8.52
N GLN A 9 8.22 -29.43 9.28
CA GLN A 9 7.26 -30.51 9.52
C GLN A 9 6.28 -30.67 8.35
N ALA A 10 5.86 -29.57 7.73
CA ALA A 10 4.99 -29.57 6.56
C ALA A 10 5.73 -30.08 5.31
N THR A 11 6.91 -29.55 5.00
CA THR A 11 7.76 -30.01 3.87
C THR A 11 8.42 -31.37 4.13
N GLY A 12 8.79 -31.66 5.38
CA GLY A 12 9.33 -32.97 5.77
C GLY A 12 8.33 -34.13 5.68
N ALA A 13 7.03 -33.85 5.71
CA ALA A 13 5.98 -34.85 5.51
C ALA A 13 5.77 -35.23 4.04
N ALA A 14 6.00 -34.30 3.09
CA ALA A 14 5.90 -34.56 1.66
C ALA A 14 7.07 -35.44 1.12
N LEU A 15 8.26 -35.34 1.73
CA LEU A 15 9.46 -36.08 1.29
C LEU A 15 9.55 -37.54 1.79
N ALA A 16 8.59 -38.04 2.58
CA ALA A 16 8.67 -39.36 3.20
C ALA A 16 7.90 -40.50 2.47
N ALA A 17 7.27 -40.24 1.31
CA ALA A 17 6.32 -41.18 0.70
C ALA A 17 6.64 -41.67 -0.73
N VAL A 18 7.87 -41.52 -1.24
CA VAL A 18 8.25 -42.14 -2.52
C VAL A 18 9.33 -43.20 -2.31
N GLY A 19 8.85 -44.42 -2.04
CA GLY A 19 9.67 -45.61 -1.88
C GLY A 19 8.97 -46.87 -2.40
N LEU A 20 9.29 -47.22 -3.66
CA LEU A 20 9.36 -48.58 -4.23
C LEU A 20 8.15 -49.53 -4.13
N ALA A 21 7.43 -49.68 -5.25
CA ALA A 21 6.94 -50.95 -5.83
C ALA A 21 6.16 -50.63 -7.12
N GLY A 22 6.26 -51.32 -8.25
CA GLY A 22 6.97 -52.53 -8.63
C GLY A 22 6.49 -52.94 -10.03
N CYS A 23 7.39 -53.49 -10.85
CA CYS A 23 7.05 -54.08 -12.14
C CYS A 23 6.08 -55.27 -11.98
N SER A 24 5.02 -55.32 -12.80
CA SER A 24 4.52 -56.58 -13.34
C SER A 24 3.82 -56.38 -14.69
N ASP A 25 4.43 -56.96 -15.71
CA ASP A 25 3.89 -57.31 -17.02
C ASP A 25 2.66 -58.23 -16.89
N SER A 26 1.60 -57.97 -17.66
CA SER A 26 0.75 -59.01 -18.27
C SER A 26 -0.24 -58.42 -19.28
N GLY A 27 -0.14 -58.91 -20.52
CA GLY A 27 -0.95 -58.47 -21.65
C GLY A 27 -2.42 -58.88 -21.63
N GLY A 28 -3.20 -58.19 -22.46
CA GLY A 28 -4.58 -58.51 -22.79
C GLY A 28 -5.05 -57.68 -23.98
N THR A 29 -5.18 -58.33 -25.13
CA THR A 29 -5.81 -57.83 -26.36
C THR A 29 -7.31 -57.56 -26.18
N THR A 30 -7.81 -56.44 -26.71
CA THR A 30 -9.19 -56.34 -27.24
C THR A 30 -9.29 -55.26 -28.34
N ASP A 31 -9.85 -55.67 -29.48
CA ASP A 31 -10.27 -54.88 -30.64
C ASP A 31 -11.53 -54.02 -30.38
N GLY A 32 -11.66 -52.94 -31.15
CA GLY A 32 -12.89 -52.18 -31.44
C GLY A 32 -13.09 -50.96 -30.52
N ASP A 33 -13.33 -49.73 -30.99
CA ASP A 33 -14.20 -49.35 -32.10
C ASP A 33 -13.76 -48.01 -32.71
N ALA A 34 -13.93 -47.87 -34.02
CA ALA A 34 -13.56 -46.69 -34.79
C ALA A 34 -14.70 -45.67 -34.78
N THR A 35 -14.42 -44.42 -34.39
CA THR A 35 -15.29 -43.28 -34.70
C THR A 35 -14.46 -42.09 -35.20
N THR A 36 -14.60 -41.86 -36.52
CA THR A 36 -14.55 -40.57 -37.24
C THR A 36 -13.49 -39.54 -36.82
N ALA A 37 -12.35 -39.61 -37.51
CA ALA A 37 -11.44 -38.48 -37.68
C ALA A 37 -12.14 -37.35 -38.45
N ALA A 38 -12.20 -36.16 -37.82
CA ALA A 38 -12.39 -34.90 -38.51
C ALA A 38 -10.99 -34.31 -38.76
N ASP A 39 -10.74 -34.05 -40.04
CA ASP A 39 -9.67 -33.33 -40.70
C ASP A 39 -8.83 -32.39 -39.80
N ALA A 40 -7.68 -32.89 -39.32
CA ALA A 40 -6.58 -32.05 -38.85
C ALA A 40 -5.72 -31.71 -40.07
N GLY A 41 -5.81 -30.45 -40.51
CA GLY A 41 -4.92 -29.88 -41.50
C GLY A 41 -3.47 -30.06 -41.03
N SER A 42 -2.67 -30.70 -41.88
CA SER A 42 -1.22 -30.72 -41.76
C SER A 42 -0.70 -29.39 -42.31
N GLY A 43 -0.37 -28.45 -41.43
CA GLY A 43 0.67 -27.44 -41.67
C GLY A 43 1.93 -27.98 -40.98
N ASP A 44 2.87 -28.54 -41.72
CA ASP A 44 3.99 -27.86 -42.40
C ASP A 44 4.91 -27.13 -41.42
N ASP A 45 6.13 -27.65 -41.29
CA ASP A 45 7.28 -27.06 -40.62
C ASP A 45 7.47 -25.61 -41.08
N GLY A 46 7.33 -24.66 -40.15
CA GLY A 46 7.52 -23.24 -40.41
C GLY A 46 7.57 -22.45 -39.11
N GLY A 47 8.59 -22.69 -38.30
CA GLY A 47 9.05 -21.66 -37.38
C GLY A 47 9.57 -20.51 -38.23
N ASP A 48 8.93 -19.34 -38.09
CA ASP A 48 9.47 -18.00 -38.31
C ASP A 48 8.25 -17.06 -38.25
N ASP A 49 8.08 -16.39 -37.11
CA ASP A 49 7.17 -15.27 -36.86
C ASP A 49 5.72 -15.60 -36.43
N VAL A 50 5.53 -15.83 -35.12
CA VAL A 50 4.21 -15.86 -34.43
C VAL A 50 3.62 -14.45 -34.25
N GLY A 51 4.33 -13.39 -34.68
CA GLY A 51 3.84 -12.01 -34.59
C GLY A 51 3.44 -11.60 -33.18
N VAL A 52 2.45 -10.72 -33.10
CA VAL A 52 1.93 -10.14 -31.84
C VAL A 52 1.39 -11.17 -30.84
N ASP A 53 0.99 -12.36 -31.30
CA ASP A 53 0.56 -13.46 -30.41
C ASP A 53 1.69 -13.91 -29.48
N ALA A 54 2.95 -13.75 -29.90
CA ALA A 54 4.12 -14.02 -29.07
C ALA A 54 4.23 -13.06 -27.88
N ALA A 55 3.87 -11.79 -28.06
CA ALA A 55 3.83 -10.81 -26.97
C ALA A 55 2.71 -11.12 -25.98
N VAL A 56 1.53 -11.55 -26.45
CA VAL A 56 0.43 -11.96 -25.56
C VAL A 56 0.81 -13.20 -24.75
N ALA A 57 1.39 -14.20 -25.41
CA ALA A 57 1.89 -15.40 -24.73
C ALA A 57 2.99 -15.08 -23.71
N ALA A 58 3.90 -14.14 -24.01
CA ALA A 58 4.89 -13.63 -23.08
C ALA A 58 4.25 -12.90 -21.89
N GLN A 59 3.24 -12.07 -22.13
CA GLN A 59 2.52 -11.36 -21.07
C GLN A 59 1.81 -12.30 -20.10
N TRP A 60 1.36 -13.48 -20.55
CA TRP A 60 0.85 -14.52 -19.65
C TRP A 60 1.89 -15.01 -18.62
N ASN A 61 3.20 -14.97 -18.91
CA ASN A 61 4.22 -15.27 -17.91
C ASN A 61 4.24 -14.26 -16.76
N VAL A 62 3.92 -12.99 -17.01
CA VAL A 62 3.84 -11.97 -15.94
C VAL A 62 2.75 -12.34 -14.93
N TYR A 63 1.60 -12.82 -15.39
CA TYR A 63 0.52 -13.29 -14.49
C TYR A 63 0.91 -14.59 -13.76
N ARG A 64 1.62 -15.51 -14.44
CA ARG A 64 2.16 -16.73 -13.81
C ARG A 64 3.15 -16.40 -12.69
N ALA A 65 4.08 -15.49 -12.94
CA ALA A 65 5.09 -15.05 -11.97
C ALA A 65 4.40 -14.44 -10.75
N ARG A 66 3.51 -13.47 -10.95
CA ARG A 66 2.83 -12.75 -9.86
C ARG A 66 1.97 -13.63 -8.96
N LEU A 67 1.28 -14.64 -9.52
CA LEU A 67 0.53 -15.60 -8.69
C LEU A 67 1.46 -16.54 -7.91
N ALA A 68 2.61 -16.91 -8.47
CA ALA A 68 3.62 -17.68 -7.76
C ALA A 68 4.28 -16.84 -6.65
N ASP A 69 4.53 -15.55 -6.89
CA ASP A 69 5.03 -14.61 -5.87
C ASP A 69 4.04 -14.49 -4.72
N ALA A 70 2.75 -14.33 -5.02
CA ALA A 70 1.69 -14.31 -4.01
C ALA A 70 1.70 -15.56 -3.12
N ALA A 71 1.81 -16.75 -3.73
CA ALA A 71 1.91 -18.01 -3.00
C ALA A 71 3.21 -18.12 -2.18
N ALA A 72 4.35 -17.66 -2.72
CA ALA A 72 5.64 -17.66 -2.03
C ALA A 72 5.64 -16.72 -0.82
N LEU A 73 5.02 -15.55 -0.94
CA LEU A 73 4.81 -14.60 0.17
C LEU A 73 3.98 -15.22 1.29
N GLY A 74 2.87 -15.89 0.93
CA GLY A 74 2.07 -16.65 1.89
C GLY A 74 2.85 -17.75 2.58
N ALA A 75 3.70 -18.49 1.85
CA ALA A 75 4.57 -19.52 2.43
C ALA A 75 5.63 -18.95 3.39
N HIS A 76 5.99 -17.67 3.23
CA HIS A 76 6.87 -16.94 4.14
C HIS A 76 6.12 -16.31 5.34
N GLY A 77 4.78 -16.34 5.34
CA GLY A 77 3.95 -15.76 6.40
C GLY A 77 3.47 -14.33 6.12
N ALA A 78 3.66 -13.83 4.90
CA ALA A 78 3.10 -12.56 4.41
C ALA A 78 1.78 -12.81 3.65
N SER A 79 0.86 -13.56 4.26
CA SER A 79 -0.37 -14.02 3.58
C SER A 79 -1.30 -12.88 3.16
N ASP A 80 -1.37 -11.79 3.92
CA ASP A 80 -2.21 -10.63 3.58
C ASP A 80 -1.68 -9.92 2.32
N VAL A 81 -0.37 -9.68 2.27
CA VAL A 81 0.30 -9.10 1.09
C VAL A 81 0.14 -10.02 -0.12
N GLY A 82 0.33 -11.33 0.07
CA GLY A 82 0.12 -12.31 -0.99
C GLY A 82 -1.33 -12.34 -1.49
N ALA A 83 -2.31 -12.30 -0.59
CA ALA A 83 -3.73 -12.28 -0.96
C ALA A 83 -4.09 -11.02 -1.74
N GLN A 84 -3.57 -9.86 -1.33
CA GLN A 84 -3.78 -8.61 -2.05
C GLN A 84 -3.12 -8.66 -3.43
N LEU A 85 -1.88 -9.17 -3.53
CA LEU A 85 -1.20 -9.34 -4.81
C LEU A 85 -1.99 -10.27 -5.75
N ALA A 86 -2.51 -11.39 -5.27
CA ALA A 86 -3.34 -12.30 -6.05
C ALA A 86 -4.64 -11.63 -6.52
N ALA A 87 -5.31 -10.88 -5.65
CA ALA A 87 -6.52 -10.13 -5.98
C ALA A 87 -6.25 -9.07 -7.07
N THR A 88 -5.24 -8.22 -6.89
CA THR A 88 -4.85 -7.20 -7.88
C THR A 88 -4.44 -7.83 -9.21
N THR A 89 -3.67 -8.92 -9.18
CA THR A 89 -3.22 -9.60 -10.40
C THR A 89 -4.37 -10.06 -11.28
N PHE A 90 -5.43 -10.62 -10.68
CA PHE A 90 -6.60 -11.08 -11.42
C PHE A 90 -7.60 -9.95 -11.66
N GLU A 91 -8.16 -9.39 -10.60
CA GLU A 91 -9.31 -8.48 -10.63
C GLU A 91 -8.99 -7.11 -11.23
N GLN A 92 -7.77 -6.61 -11.05
CA GLN A 92 -7.39 -5.28 -11.53
C GLN A 92 -6.55 -5.33 -12.79
N ASP A 93 -5.65 -6.31 -12.92
CA ASP A 93 -4.71 -6.33 -14.04
C ASP A 93 -5.09 -7.30 -15.16
N PHE A 94 -5.61 -8.49 -14.86
CA PHE A 94 -5.99 -9.46 -15.88
C PHE A 94 -7.38 -9.14 -16.46
N GLU A 95 -8.38 -8.91 -15.60
CA GLU A 95 -9.74 -8.57 -16.03
C GLU A 95 -9.83 -7.28 -16.86
N ASN A 96 -8.90 -6.34 -16.64
CA ASN A 96 -8.79 -5.11 -17.42
C ASN A 96 -7.78 -5.20 -18.59
N ALA A 97 -7.15 -6.35 -18.83
CA ALA A 97 -6.24 -6.56 -19.95
C ALA A 97 -7.01 -6.82 -21.25
N GLY A 98 -7.86 -5.85 -21.58
CA GLY A 98 -8.84 -5.87 -22.65
C GLY A 98 -8.27 -5.63 -24.07
N GLY A 99 -9.11 -5.78 -25.09
CA GLY A 99 -8.84 -5.36 -26.49
C GLY A 99 -8.46 -6.50 -27.45
N GLU A 100 -8.23 -6.16 -28.74
CA GLU A 100 -7.96 -7.15 -29.80
C GLU A 100 -6.74 -8.03 -29.51
N HIS A 101 -5.73 -7.47 -28.84
CA HIS A 101 -4.53 -8.17 -28.38
C HIS A 101 -4.40 -8.14 -26.85
N GLY A 102 -5.53 -8.00 -26.15
CA GLY A 102 -5.62 -8.09 -24.70
C GLY A 102 -5.33 -9.51 -24.21
N ALA A 103 -4.61 -9.63 -23.10
CA ALA A 103 -4.30 -10.93 -22.50
C ALA A 103 -5.57 -11.68 -22.05
N HIS A 104 -6.63 -10.96 -21.69
CA HIS A 104 -7.91 -11.54 -21.30
C HIS A 104 -8.65 -12.13 -22.51
N GLU A 105 -8.99 -11.31 -23.51
CA GLU A 105 -9.79 -11.74 -24.66
C GLU A 105 -9.06 -12.78 -25.50
N THR A 106 -7.73 -12.69 -25.58
CA THR A 106 -6.94 -13.70 -26.28
C THR A 106 -6.98 -15.03 -25.53
N LEU A 107 -7.01 -15.04 -24.19
CA LEU A 107 -7.09 -16.29 -23.42
C LEU A 107 -8.45 -16.96 -23.63
N GLU A 108 -9.53 -16.18 -23.49
CA GLU A 108 -10.90 -16.64 -23.70
C GLU A 108 -11.10 -17.19 -25.12
N THR A 109 -10.60 -16.47 -26.14
CA THR A 109 -10.69 -16.87 -27.55
C THR A 109 -9.84 -18.10 -27.87
N THR A 110 -8.65 -18.20 -27.26
CA THR A 110 -7.73 -19.33 -27.48
C THR A 110 -8.28 -20.61 -26.85
N SER A 111 -8.83 -20.52 -25.63
CA SER A 111 -9.37 -21.66 -24.90
C SER A 111 -10.23 -21.23 -23.71
N GLU A 112 -11.55 -21.22 -23.89
CA GLU A 112 -12.55 -20.99 -22.82
C GLU A 112 -12.26 -21.82 -21.56
N SER A 113 -11.91 -23.11 -21.71
CA SER A 113 -11.59 -23.96 -20.54
C SER A 113 -10.31 -23.56 -19.81
N ALA A 114 -9.36 -22.93 -20.51
CA ALA A 114 -8.13 -22.45 -19.89
C ALA A 114 -8.38 -21.13 -19.17
N TYR A 115 -9.22 -20.26 -19.73
CA TYR A 115 -9.72 -19.06 -19.06
C TYR A 115 -10.46 -19.41 -17.76
N GLU A 116 -11.50 -20.26 -17.82
CA GLU A 116 -12.27 -20.66 -16.64
C GLU A 116 -11.38 -21.33 -15.56
N GLY A 117 -10.43 -22.17 -16.00
CA GLY A 117 -9.47 -22.82 -15.10
C GLY A 117 -8.49 -21.84 -14.46
N PHE A 118 -8.02 -20.84 -15.21
CA PHE A 118 -7.15 -19.77 -14.71
C PHE A 118 -7.89 -18.88 -13.72
N GLU A 119 -9.10 -18.41 -14.05
CA GLU A 119 -9.95 -17.59 -13.16
C GLU A 119 -10.18 -18.31 -11.83
N GLN A 120 -10.64 -19.56 -11.89
CA GLN A 120 -10.90 -20.37 -10.70
C GLN A 120 -9.64 -20.50 -9.83
N ALA A 121 -8.49 -20.75 -10.45
CA ALA A 121 -7.24 -20.95 -9.75
C ALA A 121 -6.70 -19.63 -9.14
N ALA A 122 -6.76 -18.51 -9.88
CA ALA A 122 -6.31 -17.21 -9.38
C ALA A 122 -7.13 -16.74 -8.18
N ILE A 123 -8.46 -16.90 -8.24
CA ILE A 123 -9.36 -16.69 -7.10
C ILE A 123 -9.02 -17.64 -5.94
N GLY A 124 -8.70 -18.90 -6.26
CA GLY A 124 -8.27 -19.90 -5.29
C GLY A 124 -6.99 -19.53 -4.54
N VAL A 125 -6.00 -18.91 -5.21
CA VAL A 125 -4.78 -18.40 -4.55
C VAL A 125 -5.14 -17.36 -3.50
N ARG A 126 -5.92 -16.35 -3.88
CA ARG A 126 -6.36 -15.26 -2.99
C ARG A 126 -7.09 -15.79 -1.76
N ASP A 127 -8.04 -16.70 -1.97
CA ASP A 127 -8.90 -17.21 -0.90
C ASP A 127 -8.10 -18.12 0.05
N ALA A 128 -7.23 -18.98 -0.48
CA ALA A 128 -6.35 -19.81 0.35
C ALA A 128 -5.41 -18.96 1.22
N LEU A 129 -4.86 -17.86 0.68
CA LEU A 129 -4.00 -16.95 1.42
C LEU A 129 -4.76 -16.20 2.54
N ARG A 130 -5.99 -15.74 2.28
CA ARG A 130 -6.85 -15.14 3.31
C ARG A 130 -7.19 -16.12 4.44
N GLU A 131 -7.24 -17.42 4.13
CA GLU A 131 -7.45 -18.48 5.11
C GLU A 131 -6.14 -18.94 5.80
N GLY A 132 -4.99 -18.41 5.39
CA GLY A 132 -3.68 -18.81 5.91
C GLY A 132 -3.21 -20.19 5.44
N ASP A 133 -3.79 -20.73 4.37
CA ASP A 133 -3.43 -22.03 3.79
C ASP A 133 -2.45 -21.86 2.62
N SER A 134 -1.18 -21.64 2.95
CA SER A 134 -0.12 -21.44 1.96
C SER A 134 0.13 -22.66 1.08
N ALA A 135 -0.22 -23.87 1.54
CA ALA A 135 -0.06 -25.08 0.73
C ALA A 135 -1.11 -25.12 -0.39
N SER A 136 -2.37 -24.86 -0.06
CA SER A 136 -3.43 -24.71 -1.05
C SER A 136 -3.14 -23.53 -2.00
N ALA A 137 -2.60 -22.42 -1.50
CA ALA A 137 -2.21 -21.29 -2.36
C ALA A 137 -1.16 -21.67 -3.42
N ILE A 138 -0.15 -22.48 -3.07
CA ILE A 138 0.86 -22.99 -4.01
C ILE A 138 0.20 -23.89 -5.06
N GLU A 139 -0.65 -24.85 -4.64
CA GLU A 139 -1.35 -25.74 -5.57
C GLU A 139 -2.23 -24.96 -6.57
N GLN A 140 -2.91 -23.91 -6.11
CA GLN A 140 -3.72 -23.04 -6.97
C GLN A 140 -2.86 -22.20 -7.92
N ALA A 141 -1.71 -21.68 -7.48
CA ALA A 141 -0.79 -20.95 -8.35
C ALA A 141 -0.22 -21.85 -9.46
N GLU A 142 0.13 -23.11 -9.13
CA GLU A 142 0.56 -24.12 -10.10
C GLU A 142 -0.56 -24.47 -11.09
N SER A 143 -1.81 -24.57 -10.61
CA SER A 143 -2.99 -24.78 -11.46
C SER A 143 -3.24 -23.61 -12.42
N ALA A 144 -3.13 -22.37 -11.94
CA ALA A 144 -3.24 -21.17 -12.78
C ALA A 144 -2.14 -21.16 -13.86
N ALA A 145 -0.89 -21.47 -13.48
CA ALA A 145 0.22 -21.55 -14.40
C ALA A 145 0.05 -22.65 -15.46
N ALA A 146 -0.51 -23.80 -15.08
CA ALA A 146 -0.79 -24.88 -16.02
C ALA A 146 -1.84 -24.47 -17.07
N ASN A 147 -2.91 -23.78 -16.68
CA ASN A 147 -3.93 -23.29 -17.62
C ASN A 147 -3.36 -22.25 -18.61
N LEU A 148 -2.56 -21.30 -18.13
CA LEU A 148 -1.90 -20.33 -19.00
C LEU A 148 -0.89 -20.99 -19.95
N ARG A 149 -0.10 -21.96 -19.47
CA ARG A 149 0.83 -22.73 -20.32
C ARG A 149 0.11 -23.52 -21.40
N ASP A 150 -1.03 -24.11 -21.07
CA ASP A 150 -1.91 -24.80 -22.01
C ASP A 150 -2.39 -23.86 -23.13
N ALA A 151 -2.74 -22.61 -22.79
CA ALA A 151 -3.09 -21.59 -23.76
C ALA A 151 -1.87 -21.14 -24.59
N GLN A 152 -0.70 -20.96 -23.97
CA GLN A 152 0.57 -20.65 -24.66
C GLN A 152 0.87 -21.70 -25.73
N GLN A 153 0.78 -23.00 -25.41
CA GLN A 153 1.03 -24.06 -26.38
C GLN A 153 0.07 -24.01 -27.58
N ARG A 154 -1.20 -23.67 -27.37
CA ARG A 154 -2.20 -23.54 -28.43
C ARG A 154 -1.96 -22.31 -29.30
N LEU A 155 -1.51 -21.21 -28.70
CA LEU A 155 -1.32 -19.92 -29.36
C LEU A 155 -0.02 -19.89 -30.17
N VAL A 156 1.11 -20.25 -29.55
CA VAL A 156 2.45 -20.08 -30.14
C VAL A 156 3.18 -21.39 -30.47
N GLY A 157 2.54 -22.53 -30.18
CA GLY A 157 3.13 -23.85 -30.40
C GLY A 157 4.05 -24.33 -29.28
N GLU A 158 4.44 -25.60 -29.37
CA GLU A 158 5.13 -26.31 -28.28
C GLU A 158 6.55 -25.77 -28.01
N THR A 159 7.36 -25.53 -29.04
CA THR A 159 8.75 -25.07 -28.87
C THR A 159 8.82 -23.68 -28.22
N ALA A 160 7.98 -22.74 -28.67
CA ALA A 160 7.91 -21.41 -28.07
C ALA A 160 7.37 -21.47 -26.64
N MET A 161 6.35 -22.29 -26.38
CA MET A 161 5.84 -22.52 -25.03
C MET A 161 6.92 -23.05 -24.08
N HIS A 162 7.75 -24.01 -24.49
CA HIS A 162 8.84 -24.53 -23.62
C HIS A 162 9.89 -23.45 -23.28
N ALA A 163 10.19 -22.54 -24.22
CA ALA A 163 11.10 -21.41 -23.96
C ALA A 163 10.46 -20.40 -22.98
N LEU A 164 9.17 -20.09 -23.16
CA LEU A 164 8.41 -19.26 -22.21
C LEU A 164 8.31 -19.94 -20.83
N ASP A 165 8.16 -21.25 -20.77
CA ASP A 165 8.10 -22.01 -19.51
C ASP A 165 9.45 -21.92 -18.76
N ALA A 166 10.58 -22.03 -19.47
CA ALA A 166 11.90 -21.80 -18.89
C ALA A 166 12.08 -20.36 -18.35
N LEU A 167 11.54 -19.35 -19.05
CA LEU A 167 11.56 -17.95 -18.57
C LEU A 167 10.67 -17.74 -17.33
N ALA A 168 9.54 -18.45 -17.20
CA ALA A 168 8.73 -18.41 -15.97
C ALA A 168 9.52 -18.95 -14.76
N PHE A 169 10.40 -19.94 -14.96
CA PHE A 169 11.33 -20.41 -13.93
C PHE A 169 12.48 -19.44 -13.66
N ALA A 170 12.89 -18.65 -14.65
CA ALA A 170 13.79 -17.51 -14.41
C ALA A 170 13.14 -16.49 -13.48
N ASP A 171 11.84 -16.23 -13.64
CA ASP A 171 11.08 -15.33 -12.76
C ASP A 171 11.01 -15.88 -11.33
N HIS A 172 10.70 -17.17 -11.13
CA HIS A 172 10.72 -17.77 -9.80
C HIS A 172 12.10 -17.69 -9.10
N ALA A 173 13.19 -17.84 -9.86
CA ALA A 173 14.54 -17.62 -9.35
C ALA A 173 14.82 -16.13 -9.04
N ALA A 174 14.24 -15.22 -9.82
CA ALA A 174 14.33 -13.77 -9.60
C ALA A 174 13.60 -13.34 -8.32
N THR A 175 12.45 -13.93 -7.99
CA THR A 175 11.76 -13.73 -6.70
C THR A 175 12.68 -14.08 -5.52
N ALA A 176 13.35 -15.23 -5.59
CA ALA A 176 14.31 -15.65 -4.55
C ALA A 176 15.51 -14.69 -4.46
N ARG A 177 16.00 -14.19 -5.60
CA ARG A 177 17.07 -13.18 -5.67
C ARG A 177 16.63 -11.87 -5.05
N ALA A 178 15.42 -11.39 -5.33
CA ALA A 178 14.86 -10.15 -4.83
C ALA A 178 14.72 -10.19 -3.30
N LEU A 179 14.16 -11.28 -2.76
CA LEU A 179 14.08 -11.53 -1.32
C LEU A 179 15.48 -11.57 -0.66
N ALA A 180 16.44 -12.27 -1.28
CA ALA A 180 17.80 -12.32 -0.76
C ALA A 180 18.48 -10.94 -0.78
N ALA A 181 18.29 -10.14 -1.84
CA ALA A 181 18.80 -8.78 -1.93
C ALA A 181 18.20 -7.85 -0.86
N ALA A 182 16.95 -8.09 -0.45
CA ALA A 182 16.28 -7.43 0.65
C ALA A 182 16.68 -7.95 2.05
N GLY A 183 17.69 -8.82 2.15
CA GLY A 183 18.13 -9.41 3.42
C GLY A 183 17.22 -10.53 3.95
N GLN A 184 16.16 -10.90 3.21
CA GLN A 184 15.18 -11.91 3.59
C GLN A 184 15.69 -13.32 3.23
N ALA A 185 16.80 -13.74 3.85
CA ALA A 185 17.48 -15.01 3.53
C ALA A 185 16.59 -16.26 3.72
N ASP A 186 15.77 -16.29 4.77
CA ASP A 186 14.84 -17.39 5.01
C ASP A 186 13.71 -17.42 3.96
N ALA A 187 13.21 -16.25 3.53
CA ALA A 187 12.21 -16.13 2.47
C ALA A 187 12.77 -16.60 1.12
N ALA A 188 13.99 -16.17 0.79
CA ALA A 188 14.70 -16.58 -0.42
C ALA A 188 14.87 -18.11 -0.49
N ALA A 189 15.16 -18.76 0.65
CA ALA A 189 15.22 -20.21 0.72
C ALA A 189 13.86 -20.88 0.44
N VAL A 190 12.76 -20.34 0.99
CA VAL A 190 11.42 -20.86 0.71
C VAL A 190 11.09 -20.73 -0.77
N ALA A 191 11.28 -19.56 -1.36
CA ALA A 191 11.05 -19.31 -2.79
C ALA A 191 11.88 -20.25 -3.69
N ALA A 192 13.17 -20.41 -3.40
CA ALA A 192 14.04 -21.31 -4.16
C ALA A 192 13.62 -22.78 -4.07
N ASN A 193 13.16 -23.25 -2.91
CA ASN A 193 12.67 -24.62 -2.75
C ASN A 193 11.36 -24.85 -3.51
N THR A 194 10.44 -23.89 -3.47
CA THR A 194 9.18 -23.93 -4.23
C THR A 194 9.47 -23.99 -5.73
N ALA A 195 10.34 -23.11 -6.22
CA ALA A 195 10.76 -23.08 -7.63
C ALA A 195 11.39 -24.41 -8.08
N LEU A 196 12.30 -24.98 -7.27
CA LEU A 196 12.95 -26.25 -7.58
C LEU A 196 11.94 -27.40 -7.65
N SER A 197 11.01 -27.47 -6.69
CA SER A 197 9.98 -28.52 -6.64
C SER A 197 9.04 -28.45 -7.85
N ALA A 198 8.63 -27.24 -8.24
CA ALA A 198 7.79 -27.03 -9.41
C ALA A 198 8.54 -27.41 -10.70
N PHE A 199 9.84 -27.08 -10.80
CA PHE A 199 10.65 -27.36 -11.98
C PHE A 199 10.79 -28.86 -12.26
N GLU A 200 11.00 -29.70 -11.24
CA GLU A 200 11.16 -31.16 -11.38
C GLU A 200 10.03 -31.86 -12.16
N THR A 201 8.84 -31.26 -12.22
CA THR A 201 7.67 -31.82 -12.92
C THR A 201 7.22 -30.99 -14.12
N ALA A 202 7.90 -29.88 -14.42
CA ALA A 202 7.51 -28.96 -15.47
C ALA A 202 8.02 -29.41 -16.86
N PRO A 203 7.29 -29.08 -17.94
CA PRO A 203 7.75 -29.34 -19.31
C PRO A 203 9.12 -28.71 -19.62
N ALA A 204 9.41 -27.53 -19.06
CA ALA A 204 10.72 -26.87 -19.17
C ALA A 204 11.91 -27.75 -18.73
N HIS A 205 11.71 -28.69 -17.79
CA HIS A 205 12.79 -29.54 -17.27
C HIS A 205 13.41 -30.41 -18.37
N GLU A 206 12.60 -31.24 -19.04
CA GLU A 206 13.08 -32.11 -20.11
C GLU A 206 13.55 -31.29 -21.33
N ALA A 207 12.88 -30.17 -21.61
CA ALA A 207 13.26 -29.27 -22.71
C ALA A 207 14.65 -28.65 -22.49
N MET A 208 14.93 -28.11 -21.29
CA MET A 208 16.23 -27.53 -20.95
C MET A 208 17.32 -28.59 -20.86
N GLU A 209 17.06 -29.76 -20.24
CA GLU A 209 18.04 -30.85 -20.15
C GLU A 209 18.52 -31.27 -21.56
N SER A 210 17.57 -31.36 -22.51
CA SER A 210 17.85 -31.74 -23.88
C SER A 210 18.53 -30.63 -24.71
N ALA A 211 18.11 -29.37 -24.55
CA ALA A 211 18.60 -28.26 -25.37
C ALA A 211 19.91 -27.65 -24.85
N ALA A 212 20.08 -27.58 -23.52
CA ALA A 212 21.20 -26.94 -22.85
C ALA A 212 21.50 -27.60 -21.49
N THR A 213 22.10 -28.79 -21.51
CA THR A 213 22.44 -29.55 -20.29
C THR A 213 23.24 -28.73 -19.26
N ASP A 214 24.22 -27.93 -19.69
CA ASP A 214 25.00 -27.09 -18.78
C ASP A 214 24.15 -26.01 -18.09
N ALA A 215 23.16 -25.46 -18.79
CA ALA A 215 22.24 -24.46 -18.25
C ALA A 215 21.23 -25.11 -17.29
N TYR A 216 20.71 -26.28 -17.65
CA TYR A 216 19.87 -27.11 -16.76
C TYR A 216 20.56 -27.43 -15.43
N GLU A 217 21.78 -27.99 -15.47
CA GLU A 217 22.55 -28.33 -14.26
C GLU A 217 22.86 -27.07 -13.42
N SER A 218 23.16 -25.95 -14.07
CA SER A 218 23.44 -24.67 -13.40
C SER A 218 22.20 -24.06 -12.75
N PHE A 219 21.02 -24.21 -13.36
CA PHE A 219 19.74 -23.76 -12.81
C PHE A 219 19.39 -24.52 -11.53
N GLU A 220 19.39 -25.87 -11.58
CA GLU A 220 19.08 -26.70 -10.41
C GLU A 220 20.09 -26.48 -9.28
N SER A 221 21.39 -26.45 -9.59
CA SER A 221 22.43 -26.19 -8.60
C SER A 221 22.29 -24.80 -7.99
N GLY A 222 21.96 -23.78 -8.81
CA GLY A 222 21.78 -22.41 -8.35
C GLY A 222 20.62 -22.26 -7.36
N LEU A 223 19.47 -22.89 -7.63
CA LEU A 223 18.35 -22.93 -6.68
C LEU A 223 18.69 -23.73 -5.40
N GLY A 224 19.38 -24.87 -5.53
CA GLY A 224 19.85 -25.65 -4.38
C GLY A 224 20.85 -24.90 -3.49
N ASP A 225 21.75 -24.12 -4.09
CA ASP A 225 22.70 -23.27 -3.38
C ASP A 225 22.01 -22.07 -2.72
N THR A 226 21.00 -21.48 -3.38
CA THR A 226 20.15 -20.43 -2.81
C THR A 226 19.43 -20.92 -1.56
N LEU A 227 18.77 -22.08 -1.63
CA LEU A 227 18.12 -22.74 -0.51
C LEU A 227 19.11 -22.98 0.64
N SER A 228 20.29 -23.51 0.34
CA SER A 228 21.31 -23.84 1.33
C SER A 228 21.93 -22.60 2.00
N ALA A 229 22.10 -21.50 1.25
CA ALA A 229 22.59 -20.22 1.77
C ALA A 229 21.52 -19.53 2.63
N GLY A 230 20.28 -19.49 2.15
CA GLY A 230 19.15 -18.90 2.87
C GLY A 230 18.88 -19.58 4.22
N GLN A 231 18.88 -20.93 4.27
CA GLN A 231 18.74 -21.69 5.53
C GLN A 231 19.85 -21.44 6.56
N ARG A 232 21.00 -20.92 6.12
CA ARG A 232 22.13 -20.50 6.96
C ARG A 232 22.06 -19.02 7.34
N GLY A 233 21.07 -18.28 6.86
CA GLY A 233 20.94 -16.83 7.05
C GLY A 233 21.94 -16.02 6.23
N ASN A 234 22.51 -16.56 5.15
CA ASN A 234 23.47 -15.85 4.30
C ASN A 234 22.79 -15.28 3.06
N ALA A 235 22.28 -14.06 3.18
CA ALA A 235 21.59 -13.34 2.11
C ALA A 235 22.48 -13.07 0.88
N ASP A 236 23.75 -12.71 1.06
CA ASP A 236 24.66 -12.39 -0.05
C ASP A 236 24.97 -13.61 -0.93
N ASP A 237 25.24 -14.76 -0.29
CA ASP A 237 25.46 -16.03 -1.01
C ASP A 237 24.17 -16.48 -1.71
N ALA A 238 23.01 -16.31 -1.06
CA ALA A 238 21.71 -16.67 -1.63
C ALA A 238 21.40 -15.81 -2.86
N ASN A 239 21.62 -14.49 -2.79
CA ASN A 239 21.44 -13.56 -3.91
C ASN A 239 22.34 -13.95 -5.10
N SER A 240 23.62 -14.24 -4.83
CA SER A 240 24.59 -14.63 -5.86
C SER A 240 24.22 -15.96 -6.55
N ALA A 241 23.76 -16.94 -5.78
CA ALA A 241 23.31 -18.23 -6.30
C ALA A 241 22.01 -18.10 -7.11
N ALA A 242 21.05 -17.30 -6.63
CA ALA A 242 19.80 -17.05 -7.32
C ALA A 242 20.04 -16.32 -8.65
N ALA A 243 20.96 -15.35 -8.69
CA ALA A 243 21.37 -14.68 -9.93
C ALA A 243 21.97 -15.66 -10.96
N THR A 244 22.69 -16.69 -10.50
CA THR A 244 23.20 -17.77 -11.35
C THR A 244 22.05 -18.59 -11.95
N ALA A 245 21.04 -18.94 -11.13
CA ALA A 245 19.85 -19.64 -11.60
C ALA A 245 19.06 -18.81 -12.62
N VAL A 246 18.82 -17.52 -12.36
CA VAL A 246 18.16 -16.62 -13.33
C VAL A 246 18.87 -16.64 -14.68
N SER A 247 20.21 -16.47 -14.68
CA SER A 247 20.99 -16.45 -15.92
C SER A 247 20.92 -17.78 -16.67
N ALA A 248 20.98 -18.90 -15.94
CA ALA A 248 20.93 -20.24 -16.51
C ALA A 248 19.55 -20.56 -17.14
N ALA A 249 18.45 -20.16 -16.50
CA ALA A 249 17.11 -20.32 -17.06
C ALA A 249 16.91 -19.50 -18.35
N VAL A 250 17.40 -18.26 -18.38
CA VAL A 250 17.39 -17.43 -19.59
C VAL A 250 18.22 -18.07 -20.71
N ASP A 251 19.45 -18.52 -20.43
CA ASP A 251 20.27 -19.20 -21.44
C ASP A 251 19.61 -20.49 -21.95
N GLY A 252 18.93 -21.23 -21.07
CA GLY A 252 18.13 -22.41 -21.42
C GLY A 252 16.97 -22.07 -22.36
N ALA A 253 16.23 -20.99 -22.09
CA ALA A 253 15.13 -20.55 -22.93
C ALA A 253 15.58 -20.23 -24.37
N TYR A 254 16.68 -19.47 -24.53
CA TYR A 254 17.25 -19.17 -25.85
C TYR A 254 17.85 -20.40 -26.55
N ALA A 255 18.29 -21.42 -25.80
CA ALA A 255 18.75 -22.67 -26.38
C ALA A 255 17.58 -23.55 -26.88
N ILE A 256 16.41 -23.47 -26.23
CA ILE A 256 15.18 -24.15 -26.66
C ILE A 256 14.63 -23.48 -27.92
N ALA A 257 14.49 -22.15 -27.89
CA ALA A 257 14.00 -21.36 -29.01
C ALA A 257 14.70 -19.99 -29.03
N ASP A 258 15.37 -19.67 -30.13
CA ASP A 258 15.98 -18.35 -30.37
C ASP A 258 15.08 -17.58 -31.36
N THR A 259 13.99 -17.01 -30.84
CA THR A 259 12.90 -16.40 -31.63
C THR A 259 12.41 -15.11 -30.98
N THR A 260 11.65 -14.30 -31.74
CA THR A 260 10.99 -13.09 -31.23
C THR A 260 10.09 -13.35 -30.02
N GLY A 261 9.50 -14.55 -29.91
CA GLY A 261 8.74 -14.95 -28.72
C GLY A 261 9.58 -15.12 -27.46
N THR A 262 10.83 -15.60 -27.59
CA THR A 262 11.76 -15.70 -26.45
C THR A 262 12.28 -14.32 -26.05
N GLU A 263 12.49 -13.43 -27.02
CA GLU A 263 12.87 -12.04 -26.77
C GLU A 263 11.76 -11.26 -26.07
N ALA A 264 10.51 -11.35 -26.55
CA ALA A 264 9.33 -10.81 -25.88
C ALA A 264 9.15 -11.40 -24.47
N GLY A 265 9.32 -12.72 -24.32
CA GLY A 265 9.31 -13.39 -23.02
C GLY A 265 10.39 -12.87 -22.06
N HIS A 266 11.57 -12.52 -22.55
CA HIS A 266 12.64 -11.96 -21.72
C HIS A 266 12.32 -10.53 -21.26
N ILE A 267 11.67 -9.72 -22.11
CA ILE A 267 11.13 -8.40 -21.71
C ILE A 267 10.02 -8.57 -20.66
N ALA A 268 9.12 -9.55 -20.83
CA ALA A 268 8.11 -9.89 -19.83
C ALA A 268 8.73 -10.32 -18.49
N SER A 269 9.82 -11.10 -18.50
CA SER A 269 10.57 -11.46 -17.28
C SER A 269 11.13 -10.23 -16.55
N LEU A 270 11.62 -9.23 -17.29
CA LEU A 270 12.09 -7.97 -16.70
C LEU A 270 10.93 -7.17 -16.08
N GLN A 271 9.74 -7.20 -16.70
CA GLN A 271 8.52 -6.64 -16.12
C GLN A 271 8.12 -7.38 -14.83
N SER A 272 8.19 -8.71 -14.78
CA SER A 272 7.95 -9.48 -13.56
C SER A 272 8.84 -9.00 -12.41
N ARG A 273 10.12 -8.68 -12.67
CA ARG A 273 11.04 -8.13 -11.64
C ARG A 273 10.65 -6.73 -11.14
N ALA A 274 9.95 -5.93 -11.94
CA ALA A 274 9.38 -4.67 -11.45
C ALA A 274 8.21 -4.91 -10.48
N TYR A 275 7.43 -5.97 -10.72
CA TYR A 275 6.42 -6.43 -9.78
C TYR A 275 7.04 -7.07 -8.52
N ASP A 276 8.17 -7.77 -8.62
CA ASP A 276 8.93 -8.21 -7.44
C ASP A 276 9.34 -7.02 -6.56
N ALA A 277 9.81 -5.93 -7.18
CA ALA A 277 10.09 -4.69 -6.46
C ALA A 277 8.83 -4.10 -5.80
N ALA A 278 7.68 -4.12 -6.49
CA ALA A 278 6.41 -3.65 -5.92
C ALA A 278 5.98 -4.49 -4.72
N ALA A 279 6.10 -5.82 -4.83
CA ALA A 279 5.77 -6.76 -3.77
C ALA A 279 6.71 -6.59 -2.56
N LEU A 280 8.02 -6.44 -2.79
CA LEU A 280 8.99 -6.12 -1.75
C LEU A 280 8.68 -4.80 -1.04
N ASN A 281 8.31 -3.77 -1.80
CA ASN A 281 7.91 -2.49 -1.22
C ASN A 281 6.66 -2.63 -0.35
N ALA A 282 5.67 -3.41 -0.81
CA ALA A 282 4.45 -3.70 -0.05
C ALA A 282 4.70 -4.58 1.19
N MET A 283 5.76 -5.37 1.21
CA MET A 283 6.22 -6.09 2.42
C MET A 283 6.92 -5.16 3.43
N GLY A 284 7.32 -3.96 3.03
CA GLY A 284 8.01 -3.00 3.88
C GLY A 284 7.09 -2.40 4.96
N GLY A 285 7.68 -2.11 6.11
CA GLY A 285 7.05 -1.40 7.23
C GLY A 285 7.43 0.08 7.26
N PRO A 286 7.10 0.78 8.36
CA PRO A 286 7.68 2.10 8.63
C PRO A 286 9.21 2.02 8.67
N SER A 287 9.91 3.12 8.38
CA SER A 287 11.37 3.20 8.52
C SER A 287 11.78 3.39 9.99
N SER A 288 13.08 3.29 10.28
CA SER A 288 13.60 3.69 11.60
C SER A 288 13.38 5.17 11.89
N ASP A 289 13.31 6.02 10.86
CA ASP A 289 13.07 7.46 10.99
C ASP A 289 11.69 7.74 11.58
N PHE A 290 10.68 6.94 11.22
CA PHE A 290 9.39 6.99 11.89
C PHE A 290 9.50 6.68 13.39
N GLY A 291 10.33 5.68 13.76
CA GLY A 291 10.63 5.37 15.15
C GLY A 291 11.33 6.53 15.87
N HIS A 292 12.28 7.20 15.21
CA HIS A 292 12.94 8.40 15.72
C HIS A 292 11.94 9.53 15.93
N ALA A 293 11.05 9.78 14.97
CA ALA A 293 10.00 10.78 15.05
C ALA A 293 8.99 10.49 16.17
N ALA A 294 8.61 9.23 16.41
CA ALA A 294 7.76 8.85 17.55
C ALA A 294 8.41 9.22 18.89
N VAL A 295 9.73 9.04 19.02
CA VAL A 295 10.50 9.49 20.20
C VAL A 295 10.47 11.01 20.34
N LEU A 296 10.67 11.75 19.25
CA LEU A 296 10.56 13.22 19.26
C LEU A 296 9.16 13.68 19.69
N SER A 297 8.11 13.00 19.22
CA SER A 297 6.73 13.33 19.60
C SER A 297 6.44 13.03 21.09
N ALA A 298 7.04 11.98 21.66
CA ALA A 298 7.00 11.75 23.10
C ALA A 298 7.74 12.85 23.90
N TYR A 299 8.82 13.42 23.37
CA TYR A 299 9.48 14.59 23.97
C TYR A 299 8.62 15.85 23.92
N ARG A 300 7.81 16.04 22.87
CA ARG A 300 6.82 17.12 22.82
C ARG A 300 5.84 17.01 23.99
N ALA A 301 5.28 15.82 24.23
CA ALA A 301 4.37 15.59 25.36
C ALA A 301 5.05 15.86 26.71
N ARG A 302 6.26 15.35 26.93
CA ARG A 302 7.02 15.59 28.18
C ARG A 302 7.37 17.06 28.44
N ALA A 303 7.59 17.85 27.39
CA ALA A 303 7.79 19.29 27.53
C ALA A 303 6.51 20.01 27.97
N GLN A 304 5.35 19.59 27.46
CA GLN A 304 4.03 20.07 27.90
C GLN A 304 3.80 19.70 29.38
N ASP A 305 4.18 18.48 29.78
CA ASP A 305 4.11 18.02 31.16
C ASP A 305 4.86 18.94 32.13
N ALA A 306 6.11 19.24 31.80
CA ALA A 306 6.92 20.15 32.61
C ALA A 306 6.26 21.53 32.75
N ALA A 307 5.69 22.07 31.66
CA ALA A 307 5.05 23.38 31.69
C ALA A 307 3.80 23.41 32.58
N TRP A 308 2.93 22.39 32.52
CA TRP A 308 1.70 22.39 33.32
C TRP A 308 1.97 22.06 34.80
N VAL A 309 2.98 21.24 35.11
CA VAL A 309 3.45 21.03 36.49
C VAL A 309 4.05 22.31 37.08
N ALA A 310 4.76 23.11 36.27
CA ALA A 310 5.25 24.42 36.68
C ALA A 310 4.11 25.39 37.02
N ASP A 311 3.09 25.48 36.14
CA ASP A 311 1.90 26.33 36.37
C ASP A 311 1.06 25.84 37.57
N ALA A 312 1.18 24.56 37.93
CA ALA A 312 0.58 23.99 39.12
C ALA A 312 1.37 24.28 40.42
N GLY A 313 2.52 24.95 40.33
CA GLY A 313 3.29 25.46 41.47
C GLY A 313 4.45 24.54 41.92
N ALA A 314 4.75 23.47 41.18
CA ALA A 314 5.86 22.55 41.47
C ALA A 314 7.09 22.84 40.59
N SER A 315 7.60 24.07 40.62
CA SER A 315 8.67 24.56 39.74
C SER A 315 9.95 23.73 39.77
N ASP A 316 10.39 23.26 40.95
CA ASP A 316 11.63 22.46 41.06
C ASP A 316 11.47 21.11 40.34
N ALA A 317 10.34 20.43 40.53
CA ALA A 317 10.04 19.17 39.86
C ALA A 317 9.87 19.37 38.34
N ALA A 318 9.14 20.42 37.96
CA ALA A 318 8.95 20.79 36.56
C ALA A 318 10.27 21.12 35.83
N ALA A 319 11.20 21.81 36.48
CA ALA A 319 12.51 22.11 35.91
C ALA A 319 13.35 20.84 35.70
N SER A 320 13.25 19.86 36.63
CA SER A 320 13.85 18.54 36.45
C SER A 320 13.18 17.75 35.32
N MET A 321 11.85 17.81 35.20
CA MET A 321 11.12 17.17 34.09
C MET A 321 11.55 17.76 32.74
N ALA A 322 11.67 19.09 32.63
CA ALA A 322 12.09 19.75 31.40
C ALA A 322 13.49 19.29 30.96
N ILE A 323 14.50 19.40 31.83
CA ILE A 323 15.88 19.05 31.45
C ILE A 323 16.06 17.56 31.16
N SER A 324 15.26 16.70 31.80
CA SER A 324 15.31 15.25 31.54
C SER A 324 14.98 14.86 30.10
N VAL A 325 14.27 15.73 29.36
CA VAL A 325 13.98 15.53 27.94
C VAL A 325 15.29 15.55 27.15
N LEU A 326 16.16 16.52 27.43
CA LEU A 326 17.47 16.63 26.78
C LEU A 326 18.41 15.51 27.25
N GLU A 327 18.47 15.22 28.55
CA GLU A 327 19.31 14.14 29.10
C GLU A 327 18.97 12.76 28.50
N ASP A 328 17.68 12.49 28.26
CA ASP A 328 17.23 11.25 27.62
C ASP A 328 17.48 11.26 26.11
N PHE A 329 17.34 12.42 25.45
CA PHE A 329 17.62 12.57 24.02
C PHE A 329 19.09 12.34 23.68
N GLU A 330 20.04 12.84 24.47
CA GLU A 330 21.49 12.64 24.27
C GLU A 330 21.90 11.14 24.20
N GLY A 331 21.10 10.26 24.82
CA GLY A 331 21.30 8.80 24.78
C GLY A 331 20.37 8.06 23.83
N ALA A 332 19.47 8.74 23.14
CA ALA A 332 18.46 8.13 22.28
C ALA A 332 18.99 7.93 20.86
N ALA A 333 18.53 6.85 20.21
CA ALA A 333 18.85 6.59 18.81
C ALA A 333 18.34 7.68 17.84
N ALA A 334 17.42 8.53 18.29
CA ALA A 334 16.89 9.66 17.52
C ALA A 334 17.83 10.88 17.47
N HIS A 335 18.92 10.90 18.25
CA HIS A 335 19.83 12.05 18.34
C HIS A 335 20.57 12.31 17.03
N GLU A 336 21.36 11.34 16.57
CA GLU A 336 22.16 11.44 15.34
C GLU A 336 21.27 11.65 14.10
N PRO A 337 20.15 10.92 13.89
CA PRO A 337 19.25 11.15 12.77
C PRO A 337 18.64 12.56 12.72
N LEU A 338 18.25 13.13 13.87
CA LEU A 338 17.73 14.51 13.89
C LEU A 338 18.84 15.50 13.52
N GLU A 339 20.03 15.36 14.10
CA GLU A 339 21.18 16.24 13.81
C GLU A 339 21.58 16.19 12.33
N GLU A 340 21.56 15.00 11.72
CA GLU A 340 21.91 14.80 10.31
C GLU A 340 20.82 15.33 9.34
N THR A 341 19.55 15.12 9.68
CA THR A 341 18.43 15.44 8.78
C THR A 341 18.03 16.91 8.87
N ASP A 342 17.98 17.48 10.08
CA ASP A 342 17.66 18.89 10.31
C ASP A 342 18.45 19.45 11.50
N HIS A 343 19.64 19.96 11.20
CA HIS A 343 20.55 20.54 12.19
C HIS A 343 19.97 21.76 12.90
N ASP A 344 19.16 22.58 12.22
CA ASP A 344 18.53 23.77 12.82
C ASP A 344 17.46 23.35 13.84
N ALA A 345 16.66 22.32 13.50
CA ALA A 345 15.71 21.71 14.45
C ALA A 345 16.42 21.10 15.66
N TYR A 346 17.55 20.41 15.45
CA TYR A 346 18.37 19.88 16.55
C TYR A 346 18.85 20.99 17.52
N GLU A 347 19.58 22.00 17.02
CA GLU A 347 20.12 23.08 17.87
C GLU A 347 18.99 23.89 18.53
N GLY A 348 17.91 24.13 17.80
CA GLY A 348 16.74 24.85 18.29
C GLY A 348 15.99 24.09 19.39
N PHE A 349 15.90 22.77 19.29
CA PHE A 349 15.32 21.91 20.32
C PHE A 349 16.17 21.90 21.60
N GLU A 350 17.48 21.66 21.47
CA GLU A 350 18.41 21.65 22.61
C GLU A 350 18.34 22.97 23.39
N GLY A 351 18.54 24.10 22.69
CA GLY A 351 18.46 25.42 23.30
C GLY A 351 17.05 25.76 23.82
N GLY A 352 16.01 25.24 23.19
CA GLY A 352 14.62 25.40 23.64
C GLY A 352 14.37 24.72 24.99
N VAL A 353 14.89 23.51 25.21
CA VAL A 353 14.72 22.78 26.48
C VAL A 353 15.47 23.47 27.61
N GLU A 354 16.69 23.93 27.36
CA GLU A 354 17.44 24.74 28.32
C GLU A 354 16.68 26.02 28.70
N ALA A 355 16.16 26.74 27.69
CA ALA A 355 15.35 27.94 27.91
C ALA A 355 14.07 27.64 28.70
N LEU A 356 13.44 26.47 28.47
CA LEU A 356 12.25 26.04 29.20
C LEU A 356 12.56 25.79 30.68
N GLN A 357 13.66 25.09 30.98
CA GLN A 357 14.11 24.88 32.36
C GLN A 357 14.38 26.21 33.09
N GLU A 358 15.07 27.13 32.43
CA GLU A 358 15.37 28.46 32.97
C GLU A 358 14.08 29.26 33.22
N ALA A 359 13.15 29.26 32.26
CA ALA A 359 11.87 29.95 32.36
C ALA A 359 10.99 29.41 33.50
N ILE A 360 10.96 28.09 33.68
CA ILE A 360 10.25 27.43 34.80
C ILE A 360 10.86 27.85 36.14
N THR A 361 12.19 27.86 36.24
CA THR A 361 12.90 28.28 37.46
C THR A 361 12.66 29.75 37.77
N ALA A 362 12.62 30.60 36.74
CA ALA A 362 12.33 32.03 36.87
C ALA A 362 10.85 32.33 37.17
N GLY A 363 9.93 31.41 36.86
CA GLY A 363 8.49 31.59 36.98
C GLY A 363 7.90 32.55 35.93
N SER A 364 8.59 32.75 34.79
CA SER A 364 8.17 33.64 33.72
C SER A 364 8.76 33.22 32.38
N GLY A 365 8.01 33.35 31.28
CA GLY A 365 8.48 33.01 29.93
C GLY A 365 8.29 31.54 29.52
N VAL A 366 7.61 30.73 30.35
CA VAL A 366 7.43 29.29 30.12
C VAL A 366 6.73 29.00 28.78
N SER A 367 5.69 29.77 28.43
CA SER A 367 4.95 29.57 27.18
C SER A 367 5.80 29.83 25.94
N ASP A 368 6.69 30.83 25.97
CA ASP A 368 7.53 31.18 24.83
C ASP A 368 8.61 30.11 24.63
N ALA A 369 9.24 29.65 25.72
CA ALA A 369 10.24 28.60 25.67
C ALA A 369 9.64 27.24 25.25
N LEU A 370 8.45 26.90 25.76
CA LEU A 370 7.73 25.70 25.34
C LEU A 370 7.38 25.73 23.85
N SER A 371 6.93 26.89 23.34
CA SER A 371 6.68 27.06 21.90
C SER A 371 7.94 26.86 21.06
N GLN A 372 9.12 27.25 21.57
CA GLN A 372 10.39 27.01 20.90
C GLN A 372 10.73 25.52 20.85
N VAL A 373 10.58 24.79 21.96
CA VAL A 373 10.76 23.32 21.99
C VAL A 373 9.85 22.65 20.95
N ASP A 374 8.57 22.98 20.99
CA ASP A 374 7.55 22.36 20.14
C ASP A 374 7.77 22.67 18.65
N THR A 375 8.09 23.91 18.29
CA THR A 375 8.36 24.29 16.88
C THR A 375 9.51 23.49 16.29
N ASN A 376 10.60 23.31 17.04
CA ASN A 376 11.77 22.59 16.56
C ASN A 376 11.53 21.07 16.50
N LEU A 377 10.82 20.51 17.48
CA LEU A 377 10.43 19.09 17.43
C LEU A 377 9.45 18.81 16.28
N VAL A 378 8.51 19.71 15.98
CA VAL A 378 7.62 19.58 14.80
C VAL A 378 8.42 19.61 13.50
N ALA A 379 9.42 20.48 13.38
CA ALA A 379 10.30 20.52 12.21
C ALA A 379 11.07 19.21 12.05
N GLY A 380 11.69 18.71 13.13
CA GLY A 380 12.39 17.43 13.13
C GLY A 380 11.50 16.23 12.80
N ILE A 381 10.27 16.20 13.33
CA ILE A 381 9.28 15.16 12.99
C ILE A 381 8.98 15.20 11.49
N LYS A 382 8.64 16.38 10.92
CA LYS A 382 8.38 16.53 9.48
C LYS A 382 9.55 16.06 8.61
N ALA A 383 10.77 16.27 9.08
CA ALA A 383 11.97 15.88 8.33
C ALA A 383 12.19 14.35 8.32
N LEU A 384 11.65 13.63 9.31
CA LEU A 384 11.86 12.18 9.52
C LEU A 384 10.65 11.31 9.13
N THR A 385 9.55 11.90 8.68
CA THR A 385 8.30 11.18 8.43
C THR A 385 7.73 11.47 7.05
N THR A 386 7.00 10.51 6.50
CA THR A 386 6.00 10.79 5.45
C THR A 386 4.84 11.63 6.02
N ASP A 387 4.02 12.23 5.15
CA ASP A 387 2.86 13.03 5.59
C ASP A 387 1.88 12.21 6.44
N THR A 388 1.53 10.99 6.02
CA THR A 388 0.65 10.09 6.82
C THR A 388 1.26 9.75 8.17
N GLU A 389 2.56 9.50 8.25
CA GLU A 389 3.25 9.20 9.50
C GLU A 389 3.27 10.42 10.45
N ALA A 390 3.46 11.62 9.91
CA ALA A 390 3.36 12.88 10.66
C ALA A 390 1.97 13.03 11.30
N VAL A 391 0.91 12.78 10.53
CA VAL A 391 -0.48 12.78 11.00
C VAL A 391 -0.70 11.78 12.12
N ILE A 392 -0.22 10.53 11.97
CA ILE A 392 -0.34 9.50 13.01
C ILE A 392 0.31 9.94 14.32
N LEU A 393 1.50 10.55 14.27
CA LEU A 393 2.17 11.06 15.48
C LEU A 393 1.45 12.26 16.10
N GLU A 394 0.88 13.14 15.29
CA GLU A 394 0.07 14.26 15.79
C GLU A 394 -1.20 13.78 16.48
N THR A 395 -1.92 12.80 15.93
CA THR A 395 -3.10 12.24 16.61
C THR A 395 -2.75 11.63 17.97
N GLY A 396 -1.59 10.98 18.11
CA GLY A 396 -1.07 10.51 19.39
C GLY A 396 -0.77 11.66 20.36
N PHE A 397 -0.15 12.73 19.87
CA PHE A 397 0.15 13.91 20.66
C PHE A 397 -1.11 14.69 21.12
N LEU A 398 -2.11 14.87 20.26
CA LEU A 398 -3.38 15.50 20.62
C LEU A 398 -4.12 14.71 21.72
N ARG A 399 -4.06 13.36 21.65
CA ARG A 399 -4.60 12.48 22.69
C ARG A 399 -3.85 12.59 24.01
N ALA A 400 -2.54 12.83 23.98
CA ALA A 400 -1.75 13.14 25.17
C ALA A 400 -2.21 14.48 25.81
N LEU A 401 -2.39 15.54 25.02
CA LEU A 401 -2.89 16.84 25.51
C LEU A 401 -4.29 16.76 26.14
N LEU A 402 -5.18 15.92 25.59
CA LEU A 402 -6.47 15.62 26.22
C LEU A 402 -6.28 14.92 27.57
N GLY A 403 -5.27 14.06 27.68
CA GLY A 403 -4.83 13.46 28.94
C GLY A 403 -4.47 14.50 29.99
N ASP A 404 -3.64 15.48 29.64
CA ASP A 404 -3.25 16.60 30.52
C ASP A 404 -4.46 17.40 31.00
N ALA A 405 -5.37 17.72 30.07
CA ALA A 405 -6.59 18.46 30.39
C ALA A 405 -7.47 17.69 31.40
N ARG A 406 -7.54 16.35 31.29
CA ARG A 406 -8.23 15.48 32.27
C ARG A 406 -7.64 15.63 33.66
N GLU A 407 -6.30 15.58 33.77
CA GLU A 407 -5.64 15.67 35.08
C GLU A 407 -5.77 17.06 35.70
N GLN A 408 -5.73 18.12 34.90
CA GLN A 408 -6.02 19.47 35.36
C GLN A 408 -7.47 19.62 35.87
N TYR A 409 -8.43 19.02 35.16
CA TYR A 409 -9.83 19.03 35.58
C TYR A 409 -10.04 18.33 36.93
N HIS A 410 -9.48 17.12 37.10
CA HIS A 410 -9.57 16.37 38.36
C HIS A 410 -8.96 17.11 39.56
N ARG A 411 -7.96 17.96 39.32
CA ARG A 411 -7.35 18.81 40.34
C ARG A 411 -8.17 20.07 40.69
N GLY A 412 -9.37 20.20 40.11
CA GLY A 412 -10.27 21.33 40.35
C GLY A 412 -9.94 22.58 39.53
N ASN A 413 -9.05 22.47 38.53
CA ASN A 413 -8.65 23.59 37.68
C ASN A 413 -9.49 23.66 36.39
N ALA A 414 -10.82 23.65 36.52
CA ALA A 414 -11.76 23.56 35.40
C ALA A 414 -11.53 24.59 34.27
N GLU A 415 -11.25 25.86 34.61
CA GLU A 415 -10.97 26.87 33.58
C GLU A 415 -9.66 26.61 32.84
N ARG A 416 -8.64 26.10 33.54
CA ARG A 416 -7.34 25.78 32.91
C ARG A 416 -7.48 24.57 32.01
N ALA A 417 -8.17 23.53 32.46
CA ALA A 417 -8.44 22.35 31.65
C ALA A 417 -9.20 22.72 30.36
N ALA A 418 -10.24 23.56 30.46
CA ALA A 418 -10.97 24.06 29.31
C ALA A 418 -10.08 24.87 28.35
N ALA A 419 -9.21 25.74 28.88
CA ALA A 419 -8.27 26.50 28.07
C ALA A 419 -7.23 25.62 27.36
N SER A 420 -6.78 24.53 27.99
CA SER A 420 -5.90 23.54 27.35
C SER A 420 -6.57 22.84 26.18
N VAL A 421 -7.84 22.44 26.32
CA VAL A 421 -8.62 21.85 25.20
C VAL A 421 -8.78 22.86 24.06
N GLU A 422 -9.13 24.12 24.36
CA GLU A 422 -9.25 25.18 23.35
C GLU A 422 -7.91 25.48 22.64
N ALA A 423 -6.78 25.37 23.36
CA ALA A 423 -5.46 25.56 22.77
C ALA A 423 -5.05 24.39 21.88
N MET A 424 -5.37 23.15 22.29
CA MET A 424 -5.21 21.95 21.49
C MET A 424 -6.05 22.02 20.21
N PHE A 425 -7.33 22.40 20.31
CA PHE A 425 -8.19 22.51 19.14
C PHE A 425 -7.69 23.57 18.15
N LYS A 426 -7.21 24.72 18.63
CA LYS A 426 -6.56 25.72 17.76
C LYS A 426 -5.28 25.23 17.10
N ARG A 427 -4.59 24.24 17.67
CA ARG A 427 -3.43 23.60 17.03
C ARG A 427 -3.91 22.70 15.90
N PHE A 428 -4.93 21.89 16.15
CA PHE A 428 -5.60 21.08 15.14
C PHE A 428 -6.11 21.95 13.99
N GLU A 429 -6.84 23.05 14.24
CA GLU A 429 -7.31 24.00 13.20
C GLU A 429 -6.20 24.66 12.36
N ARG A 430 -4.95 24.68 12.84
CA ARG A 430 -3.80 25.18 12.06
C ARG A 430 -3.19 24.13 11.14
N ASP A 431 -3.76 22.95 11.11
CA ASP A 431 -3.29 21.80 10.35
C ASP A 431 -1.83 21.44 10.65
N GLU A 432 -1.50 21.43 11.94
CA GLU A 432 -0.16 21.01 12.34
C GLU A 432 0.06 19.54 11.96
N LEU A 433 1.18 19.28 11.26
CA LEU A 433 1.51 17.96 10.71
C LEU A 433 0.44 17.35 9.77
N GLY A 434 -0.48 18.15 9.22
CA GLY A 434 -1.48 17.69 8.23
C GLY A 434 -2.72 17.02 8.83
N ALA A 435 -2.88 17.03 10.16
CA ALA A 435 -3.88 16.21 10.84
C ALA A 435 -5.33 16.66 10.60
N HIS A 436 -5.57 17.95 10.33
CA HIS A 436 -6.92 18.47 10.12
C HIS A 436 -7.42 18.14 8.74
N GLU A 437 -6.65 18.52 7.71
CA GLU A 437 -7.02 18.30 6.31
C GLU A 437 -7.17 16.80 6.04
N THR A 438 -6.27 15.98 6.60
CA THR A 438 -6.34 14.51 6.44
C THR A 438 -7.55 13.91 7.15
N LEU A 439 -7.94 14.40 8.34
CA LEU A 439 -9.13 13.89 9.03
C LEU A 439 -10.40 14.22 8.22
N GLU A 440 -10.52 15.48 7.79
CA GLU A 440 -11.65 15.96 6.99
C GLU A 440 -11.77 15.18 5.68
N SER A 441 -10.67 14.95 4.96
CA SER A 441 -10.67 14.21 3.69
C SER A 441 -10.90 12.71 3.86
N THR A 442 -10.49 12.14 4.99
CA THR A 442 -10.63 10.68 5.24
C THR A 442 -12.04 10.33 5.69
N SER A 443 -12.63 11.12 6.60
CA SER A 443 -13.93 10.82 7.17
C SER A 443 -14.61 12.04 7.77
N GLU A 444 -15.55 12.61 7.01
CA GLU A 444 -16.46 13.67 7.49
C GLU A 444 -17.17 13.25 8.79
N SER A 445 -17.60 11.99 8.91
CA SER A 445 -18.26 11.50 10.13
C SER A 445 -17.35 11.50 11.36
N LEU A 446 -16.06 11.15 11.21
CA LEU A 446 -15.11 11.20 12.33
C LEU A 446 -14.73 12.64 12.66
N TYR A 447 -14.66 13.51 11.66
CA TYR A 447 -14.45 14.93 11.85
C TYR A 447 -15.59 15.54 12.69
N GLU A 448 -16.85 15.36 12.31
CA GLU A 448 -18.02 15.82 13.08
C GLU A 448 -18.04 15.23 14.51
N THR A 449 -17.70 13.94 14.64
CA THR A 449 -17.63 13.28 15.96
C THR A 449 -16.55 13.91 16.83
N PHE A 450 -15.36 14.14 16.28
CA PHE A 450 -14.23 14.73 16.99
C PHE A 450 -14.50 16.19 17.37
N GLU A 451 -14.84 17.03 16.40
CA GLU A 451 -15.03 18.47 16.60
C GLU A 451 -16.38 18.80 17.25
N ASP A 452 -17.48 18.52 16.55
CA ASP A 452 -18.80 19.03 16.93
C ASP A 452 -19.37 18.31 18.15
N GLU A 453 -19.28 16.97 18.18
CA GLU A 453 -19.85 16.19 19.27
C GLU A 453 -19.00 16.26 20.54
N HIS A 454 -17.67 16.23 20.41
CA HIS A 454 -16.78 16.04 21.55
C HIS A 454 -15.96 17.27 21.90
N VAL A 455 -14.97 17.66 21.09
CA VAL A 455 -14.01 18.72 21.44
C VAL A 455 -14.69 20.08 21.61
N GLY A 456 -15.67 20.43 20.79
CA GLY A 456 -16.42 21.68 20.88
C GLY A 456 -17.27 21.79 22.17
N ALA A 457 -17.79 20.68 22.67
CA ALA A 457 -18.61 20.63 23.89
C ALA A 457 -17.78 20.54 25.19
N LEU A 458 -16.56 19.98 25.11
CA LEU A 458 -15.74 19.64 26.26
C LEU A 458 -15.35 20.86 27.15
N PRO A 459 -14.91 22.02 26.63
CA PRO A 459 -14.58 23.19 27.45
C PRO A 459 -15.77 23.68 28.30
N ALA A 460 -16.98 23.65 27.74
CA ALA A 460 -18.19 24.04 28.46
C ALA A 460 -18.54 23.02 29.56
N ALA A 461 -18.41 21.72 29.27
CA ALA A 461 -18.61 20.67 30.26
C ALA A 461 -17.64 20.82 31.45
N MET A 462 -16.36 21.10 31.17
CA MET A 462 -15.33 21.32 32.19
C MET A 462 -15.65 22.53 33.06
N ARG A 463 -15.92 23.71 32.47
CA ARG A 463 -16.25 24.93 33.24
C ARG A 463 -17.49 24.78 34.11
N ASN A 464 -18.45 23.98 33.66
CA ASN A 464 -19.68 23.70 34.40
C ASN A 464 -19.51 22.65 35.51
N GLY A 465 -18.34 21.98 35.60
CA GLY A 465 -18.11 20.92 36.57
C GLY A 465 -19.01 19.70 36.34
N ASN A 466 -19.30 19.37 35.08
CA ASN A 466 -20.15 18.23 34.71
C ASN A 466 -19.30 16.98 34.46
N ASP A 467 -18.97 16.26 35.52
CA ASP A 467 -18.04 15.10 35.49
C ASP A 467 -18.42 14.04 34.45
N ASP A 468 -19.71 13.72 34.33
CA ASP A 468 -20.21 12.72 33.37
C ASP A 468 -19.97 13.20 31.92
N ALA A 469 -20.32 14.47 31.62
CA ALA A 469 -20.13 15.02 30.29
C ALA A 469 -18.64 15.20 29.95
N VAL A 470 -17.81 15.61 30.91
CA VAL A 470 -16.36 15.70 30.70
C VAL A 470 -15.78 14.34 30.32
N THR A 471 -16.18 13.28 31.03
CA THR A 471 -15.75 11.90 30.72
C THR A 471 -16.20 11.50 29.32
N THR A 472 -17.49 11.69 28.99
CA THR A 472 -18.04 11.33 27.67
C THR A 472 -17.33 12.05 26.53
N HIS A 473 -17.19 13.37 26.58
CA HIS A 473 -16.58 14.12 25.48
C HIS A 473 -15.07 13.88 25.39
N LEU A 474 -14.38 13.67 26.51
CA LEU A 474 -12.94 13.42 26.49
C LEU A 474 -12.61 12.03 25.93
N ASP A 475 -13.33 10.99 26.38
CA ASP A 475 -13.13 9.63 25.88
C ASP A 475 -13.55 9.54 24.40
N GLY A 476 -14.67 10.19 24.04
CA GLY A 476 -15.13 10.28 22.65
C GLY A 476 -14.13 10.95 21.71
N ALA A 477 -13.57 12.10 22.09
CA ALA A 477 -12.53 12.77 21.28
C ALA A 477 -11.28 11.91 21.10
N ARG A 478 -10.85 11.20 22.15
CA ARG A 478 -9.68 10.30 22.07
C ARG A 478 -9.96 9.08 21.21
N SER A 479 -11.17 8.52 21.29
CA SER A 479 -11.61 7.40 20.47
C SER A 479 -11.70 7.78 18.99
N ALA A 480 -12.26 8.96 18.67
CA ALA A 480 -12.33 9.44 17.28
C ALA A 480 -10.95 9.58 16.64
N LEU A 481 -9.98 10.15 17.36
CA LEU A 481 -8.58 10.25 16.89
C LEU A 481 -7.90 8.87 16.75
N ALA A 482 -8.18 7.93 17.65
CA ALA A 482 -7.65 6.56 17.56
C ALA A 482 -8.22 5.80 16.36
N GLU A 483 -9.52 5.95 16.11
CA GLU A 483 -10.21 5.35 14.97
C GLU A 483 -9.72 5.95 13.65
N PHE A 484 -9.57 7.27 13.59
CA PHE A 484 -8.97 7.95 12.45
C PHE A 484 -7.56 7.41 12.12
N ALA A 485 -6.68 7.29 13.11
CA ALA A 485 -5.35 6.74 12.91
C ALA A 485 -5.39 5.31 12.33
N ALA A 486 -6.31 4.47 12.81
CA ALA A 486 -6.50 3.11 12.31
C ALA A 486 -7.09 3.05 10.89
N GLN A 487 -7.78 4.09 10.42
CA GLN A 487 -8.31 4.15 9.05
C GLN A 487 -7.23 4.52 8.02
N ILE A 488 -6.28 5.38 8.39
CA ILE A 488 -5.29 5.91 7.42
C ILE A 488 -3.97 5.13 7.39
N ALA A 489 -3.73 4.22 8.34
CA ALA A 489 -2.45 3.53 8.44
C ALA A 489 -2.54 2.11 9.00
N PRO A 490 -1.63 1.20 8.58
CA PRO A 490 -1.54 -0.14 9.16
C PRO A 490 -1.01 -0.11 10.60
N THR A 491 -1.22 -1.20 11.32
CA THR A 491 -0.90 -1.36 12.76
C THR A 491 0.52 -0.93 13.14
N ALA A 492 1.53 -1.20 12.30
CA ALA A 492 2.91 -0.83 12.60
C ALA A 492 3.14 0.70 12.67
N ARG A 493 2.40 1.47 11.86
CA ARG A 493 2.42 2.94 11.92
C ARG A 493 1.57 3.45 13.07
N VAL A 494 0.36 2.90 13.23
CA VAL A 494 -0.54 3.23 14.36
C VAL A 494 0.17 3.05 15.70
N ALA A 495 0.92 1.96 15.87
CA ALA A 495 1.76 1.68 17.03
C ALA A 495 2.67 2.84 17.45
N GLY A 496 3.22 3.60 16.48
CA GLY A 496 3.99 4.81 16.76
C GLY A 496 3.18 5.86 17.52
N GLY A 497 1.99 6.23 17.03
CA GLY A 497 1.11 7.19 17.72
C GLY A 497 0.56 6.69 19.05
N GLU A 498 0.30 5.38 19.17
CA GLU A 498 -0.16 4.75 20.42
C GLU A 498 0.95 4.75 21.48
N SER A 499 2.19 4.48 21.07
CA SER A 499 3.35 4.57 21.96
C SER A 499 3.53 5.98 22.54
N VAL A 500 3.29 7.03 21.74
CA VAL A 500 3.34 8.43 22.19
C VAL A 500 2.29 8.67 23.27
N THR A 501 1.06 8.22 23.02
CA THR A 501 -0.07 8.37 23.96
C THR A 501 0.21 7.67 25.29
N ILE A 502 0.65 6.41 25.26
CA ILE A 502 0.88 5.61 26.48
C ILE A 502 2.11 6.15 27.24
N THR A 503 3.18 6.52 26.52
CA THR A 503 4.38 7.14 27.11
C THR A 503 4.03 8.44 27.82
N ALA A 504 3.27 9.32 27.16
CA ALA A 504 2.80 10.56 27.77
C ALA A 504 2.04 10.28 29.08
N ARG A 505 1.05 9.37 29.07
CA ARG A 505 0.28 9.04 30.29
C ARG A 505 1.15 8.54 31.46
N ALA A 506 2.26 7.84 31.20
CA ALA A 506 3.18 7.48 32.27
C ALA A 506 3.90 8.70 32.86
N PHE A 507 4.22 9.71 32.05
CA PHE A 507 4.77 10.99 32.51
C PHE A 507 3.70 11.91 33.14
N ASP A 508 2.44 11.87 32.70
CA ASP A 508 1.32 12.51 33.41
C ASP A 508 1.26 11.97 34.85
N ALA A 509 1.40 10.65 35.05
CA ALA A 509 1.42 10.03 36.39
C ALA A 509 2.59 10.58 37.23
N ALA A 510 3.76 10.78 36.64
CA ALA A 510 4.90 11.41 37.32
C ALA A 510 4.61 12.87 37.71
N GLY A 511 4.00 13.66 36.80
CA GLY A 511 3.60 15.05 37.05
C GLY A 511 2.55 15.16 38.17
N VAL A 512 1.52 14.30 38.13
CA VAL A 512 0.49 14.21 39.17
C VAL A 512 1.10 13.80 40.53
N ALA A 513 2.05 12.85 40.54
CA ALA A 513 2.75 12.46 41.76
C ALA A 513 3.64 13.59 42.32
N ALA A 514 4.27 14.40 41.47
CA ALA A 514 5.03 15.59 41.87
C ALA A 514 4.15 16.66 42.53
N LEU A 515 2.84 16.60 42.29
CA LEU A 515 1.82 17.47 42.87
C LEU A 515 1.13 16.87 44.10
N ASP A 516 1.74 15.84 44.69
CA ASP A 516 1.35 15.16 45.93
C ASP A 516 0.03 14.35 45.82
N ASP A 517 -0.39 13.97 44.60
CA ASP A 517 -1.56 13.11 44.39
C ASP A 517 -1.16 11.71 43.88
N ARG A 518 -0.53 10.94 44.76
CA ARG A 518 -0.01 9.61 44.41
C ARG A 518 -1.10 8.57 44.09
N THR A 519 -2.28 8.72 44.69
CA THR A 519 -3.41 7.83 44.38
C THR A 519 -3.90 8.06 42.97
N ARG A 520 -4.05 9.33 42.54
CA ARG A 520 -4.39 9.63 41.16
C ARG A 520 -3.29 9.21 40.20
N ALA A 521 -2.01 9.42 40.55
CA ALA A 521 -0.89 8.95 39.73
C ALA A 521 -0.92 7.45 39.45
N ALA A 522 -1.23 6.62 40.46
CA ALA A 522 -1.40 5.18 40.27
C ALA A 522 -2.56 4.88 39.30
N THR A 523 -3.71 5.56 39.46
CA THR A 523 -4.86 5.42 38.54
C THR A 523 -4.51 5.82 37.10
N VAL A 524 -3.72 6.87 36.90
CA VAL A 524 -3.30 7.30 35.56
C VAL A 524 -2.46 6.21 34.86
N ALA A 525 -1.54 5.58 35.59
CA ALA A 525 -0.73 4.47 35.06
C ALA A 525 -1.56 3.19 34.85
N ASP A 526 -2.49 2.88 35.76
CA ASP A 526 -3.41 1.74 35.60
C ASP A 526 -4.33 1.92 34.38
N ASP A 527 -4.87 3.12 34.18
CA ASP A 527 -5.70 3.45 33.00
C ASP A 527 -4.89 3.31 31.69
N ALA A 528 -3.61 3.70 31.70
CA ALA A 528 -2.72 3.55 30.54
C ALA A 528 -2.43 2.06 30.25
N MET A 529 -2.23 1.25 31.29
CA MET A 529 -2.06 -0.20 31.14
C MET A 529 -3.35 -0.84 30.60
N ALA A 530 -4.52 -0.49 31.15
CA ALA A 530 -5.79 -1.01 30.67
C ALA A 530 -6.07 -0.66 29.21
N TYR A 531 -5.65 0.53 28.77
CA TYR A 531 -5.73 0.94 27.36
C TYR A 531 -4.81 0.09 26.47
N PHE A 532 -3.56 -0.15 26.90
CA PHE A 532 -2.63 -1.04 26.21
C PHE A 532 -3.18 -2.48 26.12
N GLU A 533 -3.62 -3.07 27.24
CA GLU A 533 -4.26 -4.40 27.27
C GLU A 533 -5.55 -4.48 26.44
N GLY A 534 -6.19 -3.33 26.17
CA GLY A 534 -7.34 -3.19 25.28
C GLY A 534 -7.01 -3.26 23.78
N GLY A 535 -5.74 -3.49 23.42
CA GLY A 535 -5.24 -3.61 22.06
C GLY A 535 -4.51 -2.36 21.57
N ALA A 536 -4.94 -1.16 22.00
CA ALA A 536 -4.37 0.14 21.61
C ALA A 536 -4.06 0.22 20.10
N GLY A 537 -5.09 0.12 19.25
CA GLY A 537 -4.91 0.16 17.78
C GLY A 537 -4.11 -1.02 17.20
N GLY A 538 -3.98 -2.12 17.94
CA GLY A 538 -3.17 -3.29 17.59
C GLY A 538 -1.72 -3.20 18.08
N PHE A 539 -1.34 -2.14 18.81
CA PHE A 539 0.00 -1.97 19.34
C PHE A 539 0.38 -3.09 20.32
N HIS A 540 -0.57 -3.53 21.16
CA HIS A 540 -0.32 -4.61 22.12
C HIS A 540 0.11 -5.91 21.42
N GLU A 541 -0.70 -6.35 20.47
CA GLU A 541 -0.44 -7.54 19.67
C GLU A 541 0.83 -7.40 18.84
N ALA A 542 1.12 -6.19 18.33
CA ALA A 542 2.33 -5.92 17.56
C ALA A 542 3.61 -6.06 18.41
N VAL A 543 3.61 -5.59 19.67
CA VAL A 543 4.75 -5.76 20.59
C VAL A 543 4.90 -7.22 20.99
N GLU A 544 3.80 -7.93 21.28
CA GLU A 544 3.84 -9.37 21.58
C GLU A 544 4.40 -10.17 20.40
N ALA A 545 3.96 -9.86 19.18
CA ALA A 545 4.38 -10.53 17.96
C ALA A 545 5.84 -10.24 17.57
N SER A 546 6.36 -9.05 17.90
CA SER A 546 7.72 -8.66 17.56
C SER A 546 8.76 -9.30 18.48
N ASN A 547 8.56 -9.22 19.81
CA ASN A 547 9.52 -9.73 20.78
C ASN A 547 8.89 -9.96 22.16
N GLU A 548 8.76 -11.24 22.56
CA GLU A 548 8.20 -11.66 23.86
C GLU A 548 8.94 -11.04 25.07
N GLU A 549 10.26 -10.84 24.99
CA GLU A 549 11.04 -10.21 26.08
C GLU A 549 10.72 -8.72 26.19
N THR A 550 10.62 -8.03 25.05
CA THR A 550 10.25 -6.60 24.98
C THR A 550 8.82 -6.38 25.47
N TYR A 551 7.89 -7.24 25.09
CA TYR A 551 6.51 -7.24 25.57
C TYR A 551 6.45 -7.31 27.11
N HIS A 552 7.10 -8.30 27.71
CA HIS A 552 7.12 -8.43 29.16
C HIS A 552 7.83 -7.26 29.86
N ALA A 553 8.92 -6.75 29.28
CA ALA A 553 9.64 -5.60 29.83
C ALA A 553 8.80 -4.31 29.79
N PHE A 554 8.04 -4.10 28.71
CA PHE A 554 7.11 -3.00 28.56
C PHE A 554 6.01 -3.07 29.62
N GLU A 555 5.35 -4.22 29.76
CA GLU A 555 4.29 -4.41 30.76
C GLU A 555 4.80 -4.24 32.19
N GLU A 556 5.91 -4.90 32.53
CA GLU A 556 6.51 -4.82 33.87
C GLU A 556 6.89 -3.37 34.21
N ALA A 557 7.44 -2.62 33.27
CA ALA A 557 7.82 -1.23 33.49
C ALA A 557 6.60 -0.32 33.71
N LEU A 558 5.52 -0.49 32.95
CA LEU A 558 4.30 0.33 33.11
C LEU A 558 3.57 0.00 34.44
N VAL A 559 3.44 -1.28 34.80
CA VAL A 559 2.98 -1.69 36.15
C VAL A 559 3.92 -1.15 37.24
N GLY A 560 5.21 -1.07 36.94
CA GLY A 560 6.24 -0.43 37.77
C GLY A 560 5.91 1.02 38.13
N VAL A 561 5.34 1.80 37.20
CA VAL A 561 4.91 3.19 37.46
C VAL A 561 3.80 3.24 38.50
N SER A 562 2.73 2.44 38.32
CA SER A 562 1.58 2.39 39.24
C SER A 562 1.97 1.89 40.64
N SER A 563 2.75 0.80 40.71
CA SER A 563 3.24 0.26 41.98
C SER A 563 4.14 1.25 42.72
N THR A 564 5.03 1.95 42.02
CA THR A 564 5.89 2.99 42.59
C THR A 564 5.09 4.19 43.12
N ALA A 565 4.02 4.58 42.43
CA ALA A 565 3.11 5.61 42.91
C ALA A 565 2.47 5.19 44.25
N SER A 566 2.00 3.95 44.35
CA SER A 566 1.38 3.37 45.55
C SER A 566 2.35 3.18 46.73
N ASP A 567 3.60 2.77 46.45
CA ASP A 567 4.57 2.36 47.48
C ASP A 567 5.49 3.50 47.97
N GLY A 568 5.41 4.69 47.36
CA GLY A 568 6.13 5.88 47.82
C GLY A 568 7.53 6.10 47.21
N GLY A 569 7.86 5.46 46.09
CA GLY A 569 9.13 5.66 45.38
C GLY A 569 9.16 6.87 44.43
N SER A 570 10.17 6.98 43.56
CA SER A 570 10.21 8.05 42.52
C SER A 570 9.37 7.61 41.32
N VAL A 571 8.16 8.16 41.17
CA VAL A 571 7.29 7.88 40.01
C VAL A 571 7.92 8.39 38.72
N PHE A 572 8.67 9.49 38.79
CA PHE A 572 9.40 10.05 37.67
C PHE A 572 10.51 9.11 37.16
N ASP A 573 11.28 8.48 38.06
CA ASP A 573 12.31 7.51 37.67
C ASP A 573 11.65 6.26 37.04
N ALA A 574 10.52 5.82 37.59
CA ALA A 574 9.75 4.70 37.04
C ALA A 574 9.19 5.03 35.64
N ALA A 575 8.63 6.22 35.43
CA ALA A 575 8.15 6.70 34.15
C ALA A 575 9.29 6.83 33.13
N THR A 576 10.47 7.27 33.56
CA THR A 576 11.68 7.31 32.72
C THR A 576 12.12 5.91 32.29
N GLY A 577 12.10 4.95 33.22
CA GLY A 577 12.36 3.54 32.93
C GLY A 577 11.35 2.94 31.94
N PHE A 578 10.07 3.26 32.10
CA PHE A 578 9.03 2.87 31.15
C PHE A 578 9.23 3.52 29.78
N GLY A 579 9.55 4.82 29.72
CA GLY A 579 9.84 5.52 28.47
C GLY A 579 10.93 4.82 27.66
N ALA A 580 11.98 4.32 28.31
CA ALA A 580 13.02 3.52 27.65
C ALA A 580 12.48 2.19 27.08
N GLN A 581 11.62 1.47 27.81
CA GLN A 581 11.01 0.24 27.29
C GLN A 581 10.01 0.51 26.15
N SER A 582 9.27 1.61 26.23
CA SER A 582 8.36 2.06 25.18
C SER A 582 9.10 2.34 23.87
N ARG A 583 10.27 3.00 23.94
CA ARG A 583 11.13 3.20 22.77
C ARG A 583 11.59 1.87 22.16
N THR A 584 12.06 0.92 22.98
CA THR A 584 12.45 -0.41 22.50
C THR A 584 11.29 -1.11 21.80
N ALA A 585 10.08 -1.06 22.39
CA ALA A 585 8.88 -1.65 21.81
C ALA A 585 8.54 -1.08 20.42
N VAL A 586 8.66 0.24 20.23
CA VAL A 586 8.44 0.88 18.92
C VAL A 586 9.43 0.39 17.88
N TYR A 587 10.73 0.36 18.18
CA TYR A 587 11.74 -0.12 17.21
C TYR A 587 11.56 -1.61 16.89
N ASP A 588 11.21 -2.44 17.88
CA ASP A 588 10.96 -3.86 17.65
C ASP A 588 9.71 -4.07 16.78
N VAL A 589 8.64 -3.30 16.97
CA VAL A 589 7.45 -3.32 16.10
C VAL A 589 7.79 -2.90 14.67
N ILE A 590 8.53 -1.81 14.50
CA ILE A 590 8.98 -1.32 13.19
C ILE A 590 9.84 -2.37 12.48
N GLY A 591 10.81 -2.95 13.18
CA GLY A 591 11.69 -3.98 12.63
C GLY A 591 10.94 -5.27 12.26
N ASN A 592 9.97 -5.68 13.08
CA ASN A 592 9.14 -6.85 12.80
C ASN A 592 8.15 -6.62 11.65
N ALA A 593 7.74 -5.37 11.40
CA ALA A 593 6.88 -5.00 10.28
C ALA A 593 7.60 -5.00 8.91
N GLY A 594 8.87 -5.43 8.85
CA GLY A 594 9.64 -5.54 7.61
C GLY A 594 10.66 -4.42 7.39
N GLY A 595 10.59 -3.35 8.19
CA GLY A 595 11.47 -2.17 8.06
C GLY A 595 11.36 -1.50 6.68
N ASP A 596 12.29 -0.58 6.39
CA ASP A 596 12.34 0.07 5.08
C ASP A 596 12.89 -0.87 4.01
N LEU A 597 12.00 -1.45 3.21
CA LEU A 597 12.34 -2.24 2.03
C LEU A 597 12.38 -1.41 0.74
N THR A 598 12.12 -0.10 0.82
CA THR A 598 12.03 0.80 -0.32
C THR A 598 13.35 0.85 -1.10
N ALA A 599 14.47 1.00 -0.40
CA ALA A 599 15.79 1.01 -1.02
C ALA A 599 16.12 -0.35 -1.68
N ALA A 600 15.70 -1.46 -1.06
CA ALA A 600 15.87 -2.79 -1.62
C ALA A 600 15.00 -2.99 -2.88
N ALA A 601 13.74 -2.55 -2.85
CA ALA A 601 12.83 -2.56 -3.98
C ALA A 601 13.37 -1.73 -5.16
N ALA A 602 13.84 -0.50 -4.88
CA ALA A 602 14.48 0.35 -5.90
C ALA A 602 15.74 -0.30 -6.49
N ALA A 603 16.54 -0.98 -5.66
CA ALA A 603 17.71 -1.73 -6.12
C ALA A 603 17.34 -2.94 -7.00
N VAL A 604 16.21 -3.60 -6.74
CA VAL A 604 15.67 -4.67 -7.61
C VAL A 604 15.25 -4.09 -8.96
N ALA A 605 14.51 -2.99 -8.98
CA ALA A 605 14.09 -2.32 -10.23
C ALA A 605 15.30 -1.86 -11.07
N ARG A 606 16.28 -1.18 -10.48
CA ARG A 606 17.54 -0.80 -11.17
C ARG A 606 18.36 -2.02 -11.57
N GLY A 607 18.30 -3.08 -10.77
CA GLY A 607 18.92 -4.36 -11.06
C GLY A 607 18.37 -4.97 -12.35
N ALA A 608 17.05 -4.94 -12.55
CA ALA A 608 16.42 -5.40 -13.78
C ALA A 608 16.86 -4.57 -15.00
N LEU A 609 16.91 -3.24 -14.89
CA LEU A 609 17.40 -2.38 -15.97
C LEU A 609 18.87 -2.68 -16.34
N ARG A 610 19.74 -2.84 -15.33
CA ARG A 610 21.13 -3.23 -15.56
C ARG A 610 21.26 -4.62 -16.19
N ASP A 611 20.38 -5.56 -15.83
CA ASP A 611 20.36 -6.88 -16.46
C ASP A 611 19.88 -6.80 -17.92
N PHE A 612 18.99 -5.85 -18.24
CA PHE A 612 18.55 -5.56 -19.61
C PHE A 612 19.68 -5.03 -20.50
N GLU A 613 20.57 -4.16 -20.00
CA GLU A 613 21.74 -3.66 -20.77
C GLU A 613 22.64 -4.79 -21.34
N GLY A 614 22.66 -5.95 -20.69
CA GLY A 614 23.38 -7.14 -21.13
C GLY A 614 22.51 -8.23 -21.75
N ALA A 615 21.21 -8.01 -21.88
CA ALA A 615 20.25 -9.02 -22.31
C ALA A 615 20.29 -9.24 -23.83
N ARG A 616 20.03 -10.48 -24.26
CA ARG A 616 19.87 -10.80 -25.69
C ARG A 616 18.71 -10.07 -26.36
N ALA A 617 17.71 -9.63 -25.58
CA ALA A 617 16.56 -8.87 -26.07
C ALA A 617 16.84 -7.36 -26.21
N HIS A 618 18.00 -6.87 -25.77
CA HIS A 618 18.35 -5.44 -25.82
C HIS A 618 18.46 -4.90 -27.24
N GLU A 619 19.39 -5.46 -28.04
CA GLU A 619 19.59 -5.05 -29.44
C GLU A 619 18.34 -5.29 -30.30
N PRO A 620 17.62 -6.43 -30.17
CA PRO A 620 16.33 -6.61 -30.85
C PRO A 620 15.29 -5.53 -30.55
N LEU A 621 15.14 -5.08 -29.29
CA LEU A 621 14.19 -4.02 -28.94
C LEU A 621 14.59 -2.68 -29.55
N GLU A 622 15.87 -2.30 -29.41
CA GLU A 622 16.40 -1.05 -29.97
C GLU A 622 16.23 -1.00 -31.50
N GLU A 623 16.45 -2.13 -32.19
CA GLU A 623 16.27 -2.23 -33.63
C GLU A 623 14.80 -2.25 -34.07
N ALA A 624 13.92 -2.86 -33.28
CA ALA A 624 12.49 -2.99 -33.60
C ALA A 624 11.74 -1.67 -33.46
N ASP A 625 11.90 -0.97 -32.33
CA ASP A 625 11.27 0.32 -32.06
C ASP A 625 12.08 1.11 -31.02
N HIS A 626 12.77 2.15 -31.51
CA HIS A 626 13.63 2.98 -30.67
C HIS A 626 12.84 3.79 -29.61
N ASP A 627 11.61 4.20 -29.90
CA ASP A 627 10.78 4.94 -28.95
C ASP A 627 10.31 4.00 -27.82
N ALA A 628 9.96 2.75 -28.15
CA ALA A 628 9.63 1.72 -27.16
C ALA A 628 10.85 1.35 -26.29
N TYR A 629 12.04 1.27 -26.88
CA TYR A 629 13.31 1.08 -26.16
C TYR A 629 13.58 2.20 -25.14
N GLU A 630 13.55 3.46 -25.56
CA GLU A 630 13.78 4.59 -24.66
C GLU A 630 12.72 4.68 -23.55
N ALA A 631 11.44 4.42 -23.90
CA ALA A 631 10.35 4.40 -22.93
C ALA A 631 10.52 3.27 -21.90
N PHE A 632 10.96 2.09 -22.33
CA PHE A 632 11.24 0.95 -21.45
C PHE A 632 12.32 1.32 -20.42
N GLU A 633 13.48 1.79 -20.86
CA GLU A 633 14.58 2.14 -19.94
C GLU A 633 14.18 3.26 -18.97
N SER A 634 13.57 4.33 -19.50
CA SER A 634 13.14 5.48 -18.69
C SER A 634 12.10 5.10 -17.65
N SER A 635 11.22 4.12 -17.94
CA SER A 635 10.17 3.70 -17.01
C SER A 635 10.73 3.05 -15.75
N PHE A 636 11.81 2.25 -15.86
CA PHE A 636 12.44 1.60 -14.72
C PHE A 636 13.15 2.61 -13.81
N GLU A 637 13.86 3.59 -14.37
CA GLU A 637 14.50 4.64 -13.55
C GLU A 637 13.45 5.51 -12.85
N THR A 638 12.40 5.89 -13.58
CA THR A 638 11.27 6.66 -13.00
C THR A 638 10.65 5.90 -11.84
N TYR A 639 10.39 4.60 -12.03
CA TYR A 639 9.83 3.76 -10.99
C TYR A 639 10.76 3.58 -9.80
N ALA A 640 12.05 3.33 -10.03
CA ALA A 640 13.03 3.17 -8.94
C ALA A 640 13.20 4.45 -8.10
N SER A 641 13.27 5.62 -8.73
CA SER A 641 13.29 6.91 -8.03
C SER A 641 11.95 7.22 -7.37
N GLY A 642 10.84 6.82 -7.98
CA GLY A 642 9.51 6.91 -7.40
C GLY A 642 9.41 6.09 -6.11
N LEU A 643 9.91 4.85 -6.10
CA LEU A 643 9.97 4.02 -4.90
C LEU A 643 10.70 4.76 -3.77
N GLU A 644 11.92 5.22 -3.99
CA GLU A 644 12.73 5.95 -2.98
C GLU A 644 12.07 7.23 -2.45
N SER A 645 11.17 7.84 -3.23
CA SER A 645 10.44 9.05 -2.85
C SER A 645 9.00 8.79 -2.39
N GLY A 646 8.56 7.54 -2.31
CA GLY A 646 7.19 7.16 -1.94
C GLY A 646 6.12 7.37 -3.03
N THR A 647 6.53 7.66 -4.27
CA THR A 647 5.65 7.92 -5.43
C THR A 647 5.75 6.84 -6.52
N GLY A 648 6.34 5.69 -6.20
CA GLY A 648 6.63 4.61 -7.15
C GLY A 648 5.36 3.97 -7.71
N ASP A 649 5.12 4.18 -9.01
CA ASP A 649 4.02 3.56 -9.74
C ASP A 649 4.54 2.48 -10.73
N VAL A 650 4.29 1.21 -10.43
CA VAL A 650 4.69 0.08 -11.31
C VAL A 650 3.94 0.09 -12.65
N SER A 651 2.81 0.80 -12.76
CA SER A 651 2.01 0.88 -13.99
C SER A 651 2.78 1.53 -15.15
N VAL A 652 3.75 2.42 -14.86
CA VAL A 652 4.61 3.05 -15.88
C VAL A 652 5.50 2.01 -16.55
N VAL A 653 6.08 1.09 -15.75
CA VAL A 653 6.89 -0.03 -16.24
C VAL A 653 6.01 -1.04 -16.96
N ARG A 654 4.84 -1.38 -16.40
CA ARG A 654 3.88 -2.31 -17.02
C ARG A 654 3.55 -1.89 -18.46
N ARG A 655 3.23 -0.61 -18.68
CA ARG A 655 2.86 -0.08 -19.99
C ARG A 655 4.04 -0.09 -20.97
N ALA A 656 5.21 0.39 -20.53
CA ALA A 656 6.40 0.45 -21.37
C ALA A 656 6.90 -0.96 -21.75
N SER A 657 6.93 -1.89 -20.79
CA SER A 657 7.27 -3.29 -21.02
C SER A 657 6.32 -3.98 -21.98
N LEU A 658 5.01 -3.80 -21.85
CA LEU A 658 4.06 -4.41 -22.78
C LEU A 658 4.23 -3.84 -24.20
N ARG A 659 4.46 -2.53 -24.35
CA ARG A 659 4.77 -1.93 -25.66
C ARG A 659 6.07 -2.50 -26.25
N ALA A 660 7.11 -2.68 -25.42
CA ALA A 660 8.38 -3.27 -25.83
C ALA A 660 8.26 -4.75 -26.25
N GLN A 661 7.44 -5.55 -25.55
CA GLN A 661 7.13 -6.93 -25.95
C GLN A 661 6.51 -6.96 -27.36
N PHE A 662 5.51 -6.11 -27.61
CA PHE A 662 4.85 -5.99 -28.89
C PHE A 662 5.76 -5.44 -30.00
N ALA A 663 6.66 -4.50 -29.68
CA ALA A 663 7.66 -3.98 -30.60
C ALA A 663 8.57 -5.11 -31.14
N VAL A 664 9.15 -5.91 -30.24
CA VAL A 664 10.00 -7.05 -30.60
C VAL A 664 9.20 -8.14 -31.32
N ALA A 665 7.93 -8.31 -30.97
CA ALA A 665 7.00 -9.20 -31.67
C ALA A 665 6.54 -8.67 -33.05
N GLY A 666 7.01 -7.49 -33.46
CA GLY A 666 6.86 -6.96 -34.83
C GLY A 666 5.84 -5.84 -35.01
N ASP A 667 5.08 -5.44 -33.97
CA ASP A 667 4.13 -4.32 -34.04
C ASP A 667 3.87 -3.67 -32.67
N ALA A 668 4.64 -2.62 -32.36
CA ALA A 668 4.45 -1.84 -31.13
C ALA A 668 3.08 -1.15 -31.04
N SER A 669 2.42 -0.88 -32.17
CA SER A 669 1.12 -0.17 -32.22
C SER A 669 -0.06 -1.07 -31.86
N ALA A 670 0.14 -2.39 -31.91
CA ALA A 670 -0.84 -3.38 -31.50
C ALA A 670 -0.92 -3.56 -29.97
N ALA A 671 0.02 -2.97 -29.21
CA ALA A 671 0.06 -3.10 -27.76
C ALA A 671 -1.18 -2.45 -27.11
N PRO A 672 -1.90 -3.15 -26.20
CA PRO A 672 -3.12 -2.64 -25.57
C PRO A 672 -2.82 -1.66 -24.42
N VAL A 673 -2.04 -0.60 -24.68
CA VAL A 673 -1.53 0.34 -23.66
C VAL A 673 -1.73 1.83 -23.98
N GLY A 674 -2.46 2.16 -25.05
CA GLY A 674 -2.61 3.55 -25.51
C GLY A 674 -1.31 4.11 -26.12
N ASP A 675 -1.40 5.18 -26.90
CA ASP A 675 -0.22 5.80 -27.54
C ASP A 675 0.67 6.50 -26.52
N ALA A 676 1.77 5.84 -26.15
CA ALA A 676 2.85 6.43 -25.37
C ALA A 676 3.92 6.99 -26.34
N ALA A 677 3.97 8.31 -26.48
CA ALA A 677 5.13 9.00 -27.04
C ALA A 677 5.32 10.37 -26.38
N SER A 678 6.55 10.61 -25.92
CA SER A 678 7.11 11.84 -25.34
C SER A 678 7.00 12.00 -23.82
N SER A 679 8.09 11.62 -23.16
CA SER A 679 8.54 12.22 -21.91
C SER A 679 8.60 13.75 -22.04
N GLY A 680 7.72 14.41 -21.31
CA GLY A 680 7.77 15.82 -21.00
C GLY A 680 7.03 15.99 -19.70
N GLU A 681 7.74 16.44 -18.66
CA GLU A 681 7.15 16.87 -17.39
C GLU A 681 5.89 17.70 -17.67
N GLY A 682 4.75 17.16 -17.28
CA GLY A 682 3.44 17.68 -17.65
C GLY A 682 2.44 16.57 -17.56
N ASP A 683 1.86 16.42 -16.38
CA ASP A 683 0.61 15.73 -16.12
C ASP A 683 -0.30 15.77 -17.36
N SER A 684 -0.48 14.62 -18.01
CA SER A 684 -1.39 14.48 -19.14
C SER A 684 -2.23 13.24 -18.93
N GLN A 685 -3.22 13.41 -18.05
CA GLN A 685 -4.54 12.85 -18.30
C GLN A 685 -4.90 13.07 -19.79
N PRO A 686 -5.64 12.16 -20.45
CA PRO A 686 -6.14 12.42 -21.80
C PRO A 686 -6.81 13.80 -21.79
N GLU A 687 -6.46 14.69 -22.73
CA GLU A 687 -7.03 16.06 -22.74
C GLU A 687 -8.56 15.94 -22.70
N LEU A 688 -9.11 16.26 -21.53
CA LEU A 688 -10.52 16.11 -21.26
C LEU A 688 -11.27 17.12 -22.13
N SER A 689 -12.21 16.61 -22.91
CA SER A 689 -12.98 17.43 -23.84
C SER A 689 -14.48 17.18 -23.68
N GLY A 690 -15.24 18.27 -23.63
CA GLY A 690 -16.70 18.20 -23.65
C GLY A 690 -17.28 17.90 -25.03
N GLY A 691 -18.55 17.54 -25.05
CA GLY A 691 -19.33 17.41 -26.28
C GLY A 691 -19.73 18.77 -26.87
N PRO A 692 -20.49 18.77 -27.99
CA PRO A 692 -20.89 20.00 -28.69
C PRO A 692 -21.75 20.97 -27.85
N ASN A 693 -22.30 20.51 -26.73
CA ASN A 693 -23.13 21.29 -25.81
C ASN A 693 -22.40 21.62 -24.50
N VAL A 694 -21.10 21.39 -24.41
CA VAL A 694 -20.25 21.91 -23.33
C VAL A 694 -19.69 23.26 -23.78
N VAL A 695 -19.93 24.29 -22.99
CA VAL A 695 -19.63 25.68 -23.32
C VAL A 695 -18.87 26.34 -22.17
N SER A 696 -18.13 27.41 -22.46
CA SER A 696 -17.42 28.16 -21.41
C SER A 696 -18.38 29.05 -20.64
N GLY A 697 -18.40 28.89 -19.32
CA GLY A 697 -19.27 29.56 -18.37
C GLY A 697 -20.74 29.17 -18.51
N VAL A 698 -21.55 29.68 -17.58
CA VAL A 698 -23.02 29.54 -17.63
C VAL A 698 -23.58 30.49 -18.69
N PRO A 699 -24.32 30.00 -19.71
CA PRO A 699 -24.95 30.87 -20.69
C PRO A 699 -26.04 31.77 -20.10
N ASP A 700 -26.11 33.02 -20.57
CA ASP A 700 -27.12 34.00 -20.14
C ASP A 700 -28.58 33.58 -20.43
N ASP A 701 -28.76 32.62 -21.35
CA ASP A 701 -30.04 32.06 -21.78
C ASP A 701 -30.37 30.70 -21.16
N ALA A 702 -29.59 30.23 -20.17
CA ALA A 702 -30.00 29.10 -19.33
C ALA A 702 -31.12 29.54 -18.36
N ASP A 703 -32.20 28.76 -18.31
CA ASP A 703 -33.33 29.02 -17.42
C ASP A 703 -33.03 28.58 -15.98
N HIS A 704 -32.23 27.52 -15.83
CA HIS A 704 -31.83 26.95 -14.53
C HIS A 704 -30.36 26.54 -14.53
N VAL A 705 -29.75 26.53 -13.34
CA VAL A 705 -28.36 26.12 -13.13
C VAL A 705 -28.30 25.06 -12.04
N ILE A 706 -27.49 24.03 -12.28
CA ILE A 706 -27.11 23.00 -11.30
C ILE A 706 -25.60 23.10 -11.12
N ASP A 707 -25.16 23.28 -9.89
CA ASP A 707 -23.75 23.30 -9.53
C ASP A 707 -23.24 21.87 -9.40
N MET A 708 -22.17 21.53 -10.13
CA MET A 708 -21.44 20.29 -9.97
C MET A 708 -20.32 20.51 -8.96
N ASN A 709 -20.62 20.23 -7.70
CA ASN A 709 -19.67 20.23 -6.59
C ASN A 709 -18.81 18.95 -6.65
N ALA A 710 -17.83 18.81 -5.76
CA ALA A 710 -16.79 17.77 -5.83
C ALA A 710 -17.29 16.36 -6.17
N VAL A 711 -18.43 15.91 -5.61
CA VAL A 711 -19.05 14.60 -5.91
C VAL A 711 -20.59 14.67 -5.91
N ALA A 712 -21.19 15.83 -6.16
CA ALA A 712 -22.65 16.01 -6.05
C ALA A 712 -23.21 17.05 -7.04
N TYR A 713 -24.44 16.81 -7.52
CA TYR A 713 -25.25 17.83 -8.21
C TYR A 713 -26.06 18.63 -7.17
N ASP A 714 -26.01 19.97 -7.23
CA ASP A 714 -26.78 20.86 -6.36
C ASP A 714 -27.62 21.86 -7.18
N PRO A 715 -28.97 21.77 -7.15
CA PRO A 715 -29.75 20.73 -6.49
C PRO A 715 -29.68 19.38 -7.22
N ALA A 716 -29.75 18.28 -6.47
CA ALA A 716 -29.78 16.92 -7.04
C ALA A 716 -31.11 16.60 -7.75
N GLU A 717 -32.21 17.22 -7.31
CA GLU A 717 -33.52 17.13 -7.97
C GLU A 717 -33.99 18.54 -8.37
N LEU A 718 -34.33 18.72 -9.65
CA LEU A 718 -34.81 19.99 -10.19
C LEU A 718 -36.09 19.78 -11.03
N THR A 719 -37.14 20.53 -10.72
CA THR A 719 -38.36 20.57 -11.55
C THR A 719 -38.32 21.75 -12.53
N VAL A 720 -38.53 21.48 -13.81
CA VAL A 720 -38.48 22.46 -14.91
C VAL A 720 -39.72 22.36 -15.82
N SER A 721 -39.98 23.40 -16.62
CA SER A 721 -41.04 23.35 -17.64
C SER A 721 -40.52 22.77 -18.96
N ALA A 722 -41.37 22.12 -19.74
CA ALA A 722 -41.03 21.68 -21.08
C ALA A 722 -40.61 22.88 -21.96
N GLY A 723 -39.40 22.82 -22.51
CA GLY A 723 -38.73 23.88 -23.25
C GLY A 723 -37.68 24.65 -22.45
N ASP A 724 -37.56 24.43 -21.14
CA ASP A 724 -36.53 25.06 -20.31
C ASP A 724 -35.14 24.47 -20.61
N THR A 725 -34.12 25.32 -20.55
CA THR A 725 -32.71 24.93 -20.68
C THR A 725 -32.03 24.89 -19.32
N VAL A 726 -31.42 23.76 -18.98
CA VAL A 726 -30.64 23.55 -17.75
C VAL A 726 -29.16 23.57 -18.08
N ALA A 727 -28.38 24.32 -17.29
CA ALA A 727 -26.93 24.34 -17.34
C ALA A 727 -26.35 23.64 -16.10
N TRP A 728 -25.50 22.64 -16.30
CA TRP A 728 -24.68 22.04 -15.26
C TRP A 728 -23.31 22.69 -15.30
N THR A 729 -22.98 23.50 -14.30
CA THR A 729 -21.69 24.21 -14.24
C THR A 729 -20.71 23.47 -13.35
N HIS A 730 -19.45 23.39 -13.78
CA HIS A 730 -18.39 22.94 -12.89
C HIS A 730 -18.22 23.98 -11.77
N ALA A 731 -18.41 23.55 -10.51
CA ALA A 731 -18.31 24.40 -9.34
C ALA A 731 -17.11 24.03 -8.47
N ASP A 732 -16.83 22.74 -8.29
CA ASP A 732 -15.69 22.25 -7.51
C ASP A 732 -15.29 20.80 -7.89
N GLY A 733 -14.08 20.40 -7.52
CA GLY A 733 -13.52 19.06 -7.67
C GLY A 733 -12.99 18.73 -9.08
N GLU A 734 -12.83 17.43 -9.34
CA GLU A 734 -12.33 16.91 -10.61
C GLU A 734 -13.32 17.13 -11.77
N ALA A 735 -12.95 16.74 -12.98
CA ALA A 735 -13.84 16.86 -14.14
C ALA A 735 -15.10 16.01 -13.98
N HIS A 736 -16.24 16.59 -14.36
CA HIS A 736 -17.54 15.92 -14.26
C HIS A 736 -18.06 15.49 -15.63
N SER A 737 -19.07 14.61 -15.62
CA SER A 737 -19.92 14.36 -16.79
C SER A 737 -21.39 14.49 -16.38
N VAL A 738 -22.28 14.58 -17.36
CA VAL A 738 -23.73 14.53 -17.15
C VAL A 738 -24.27 13.50 -18.13
N THR A 739 -24.74 12.36 -17.63
CA THR A 739 -25.11 11.20 -18.46
C THR A 739 -26.47 10.68 -18.07
N ALA A 740 -27.44 10.72 -18.98
CA ALA A 740 -28.77 10.17 -18.73
C ALA A 740 -28.71 8.63 -18.56
N TYR A 741 -29.54 8.10 -17.68
CA TYR A 741 -29.86 6.67 -17.64
C TYR A 741 -30.79 6.33 -18.79
N GLU A 742 -30.35 5.50 -19.74
CA GLU A 742 -31.11 5.22 -20.97
C GLU A 742 -32.47 4.58 -20.70
N ASP A 743 -32.56 3.76 -19.64
CA ASP A 743 -33.80 3.09 -19.21
C ASP A 743 -34.70 3.96 -18.31
N ASP A 744 -34.18 5.07 -17.77
CA ASP A 744 -34.85 5.92 -16.75
C ASP A 744 -35.08 7.37 -17.26
N ILE A 745 -35.22 7.51 -18.58
CA ILE A 745 -35.78 8.70 -19.24
C ILE A 745 -37.11 8.35 -19.94
N PRO A 746 -38.00 9.33 -20.23
CA PRO A 746 -39.27 9.04 -20.87
C PRO A 746 -39.07 8.38 -22.24
N ALA A 747 -39.87 7.38 -22.60
CA ALA A 747 -39.68 6.57 -23.81
C ALA A 747 -39.69 7.36 -25.15
N ASP A 748 -40.29 8.56 -25.16
CA ASP A 748 -40.32 9.45 -26.32
C ASP A 748 -39.23 10.56 -26.25
N ALA A 749 -38.36 10.55 -25.23
CA ALA A 749 -37.22 11.46 -25.10
C ALA A 749 -36.04 11.02 -25.98
N THR A 750 -35.28 12.00 -26.47
CA THR A 750 -33.99 11.73 -27.14
C THR A 750 -32.92 11.55 -26.07
N TYR A 751 -32.04 10.55 -26.24
CA TYR A 751 -30.92 10.34 -25.32
C TYR A 751 -29.99 11.56 -25.26
N TRP A 752 -29.43 11.83 -24.07
CA TRP A 752 -28.59 13.00 -23.84
C TRP A 752 -27.44 12.72 -22.88
N ALA A 753 -26.28 13.27 -23.20
CA ALA A 753 -25.08 13.21 -22.37
C ALA A 753 -24.12 14.36 -22.71
N SER A 754 -23.26 14.75 -21.76
CA SER A 754 -22.31 15.86 -21.89
C SER A 754 -21.31 15.69 -23.04
N GLY A 755 -21.08 14.47 -23.52
CA GLY A 755 -20.25 14.22 -24.70
C GLY A 755 -20.97 14.19 -26.05
N GLY A 756 -22.29 14.41 -26.08
CA GLY A 756 -23.09 14.38 -27.31
C GLY A 756 -23.21 12.98 -27.92
N PHE A 757 -23.32 11.96 -27.08
CA PHE A 757 -23.45 10.57 -27.47
C PHE A 757 -24.91 10.16 -27.72
N ASP A 758 -25.10 9.13 -28.54
CA ASP A 758 -26.44 8.63 -28.92
C ASP A 758 -26.97 7.52 -27.98
N SER A 759 -26.17 7.04 -27.02
CA SER A 759 -26.56 6.02 -26.04
C SER A 759 -25.71 6.06 -24.76
N GLN A 760 -26.18 5.40 -23.70
CA GLN A 760 -25.47 5.37 -22.41
C GLN A 760 -24.13 4.63 -22.49
N ASP A 761 -24.07 3.54 -23.23
CA ASP A 761 -22.81 2.81 -23.41
C ASP A 761 -21.80 3.61 -24.22
N ALA A 762 -22.24 4.36 -25.24
CA ALA A 762 -21.37 5.27 -25.98
C ALA A 762 -20.83 6.40 -25.09
N ALA A 763 -21.62 6.88 -24.12
CA ALA A 763 -21.17 7.84 -23.13
C ALA A 763 -20.11 7.29 -22.18
N LYS A 764 -20.28 6.06 -21.67
CA LYS A 764 -19.27 5.36 -20.85
C LYS A 764 -17.97 5.14 -21.61
N THR A 765 -18.04 4.62 -22.84
CA THR A 765 -16.86 4.45 -23.69
C THR A 765 -16.22 5.79 -24.03
N GLY A 766 -17.03 6.82 -24.30
CA GLY A 766 -16.56 8.17 -24.55
C GLY A 766 -15.76 8.75 -23.39
N TRP A 767 -16.27 8.61 -22.17
CA TRP A 767 -15.59 9.04 -20.94
C TRP A 767 -14.23 8.36 -20.77
N ALA A 768 -14.17 7.03 -20.96
CA ALA A 768 -12.91 6.27 -20.91
C ALA A 768 -11.86 6.75 -21.95
N ASN A 769 -12.29 7.48 -22.98
CA ASN A 769 -11.44 8.08 -24.01
C ASN A 769 -11.28 9.61 -23.84
N GLY A 770 -11.54 10.16 -22.65
CA GLY A 770 -11.39 11.59 -22.34
C GLY A 770 -12.44 12.51 -22.96
N LYS A 771 -13.61 11.98 -23.34
CA LYS A 771 -14.70 12.75 -23.97
C LYS A 771 -15.95 12.82 -23.10
N GLY A 772 -16.65 13.95 -23.18
CA GLY A 772 -17.83 14.25 -22.37
C GLY A 772 -17.53 14.86 -21.02
N ALA A 773 -16.32 15.38 -20.83
CA ALA A 773 -15.93 16.10 -19.63
C ALA A 773 -16.48 17.53 -19.59
N VAL A 774 -16.82 17.98 -18.40
CA VAL A 774 -17.10 19.37 -18.04
C VAL A 774 -16.10 19.75 -16.97
N THR A 775 -15.20 20.67 -17.29
CA THR A 775 -14.07 21.07 -16.45
C THR A 775 -14.24 22.50 -15.90
N GLU A 776 -13.27 22.98 -15.10
CA GLU A 776 -13.34 24.29 -14.47
C GLU A 776 -13.64 25.41 -15.49
N GLY A 777 -14.66 26.22 -15.19
CA GLY A 777 -15.09 27.30 -16.06
C GLY A 777 -15.92 26.88 -17.28
N GLU A 778 -16.34 25.61 -17.34
CA GLU A 778 -17.28 25.09 -18.35
C GLU A 778 -18.66 24.78 -17.76
N SER A 779 -19.66 24.67 -18.64
CA SER A 779 -20.99 24.19 -18.32
C SER A 779 -21.52 23.31 -19.45
N TYR A 780 -22.20 22.21 -19.11
CA TYR A 780 -23.00 21.45 -20.07
C TYR A 780 -24.42 22.00 -20.12
N VAL A 781 -25.00 22.18 -21.33
CA VAL A 781 -26.37 22.65 -21.50
C VAL A 781 -27.28 21.65 -22.20
N HIS A 782 -28.50 21.50 -21.69
CA HIS A 782 -29.54 20.68 -22.31
C HIS A 782 -30.92 21.33 -22.18
N THR A 783 -31.71 21.31 -23.26
CA THR A 783 -33.10 21.78 -23.29
C THR A 783 -34.05 20.60 -23.24
N PHE A 784 -34.94 20.57 -22.26
CA PHE A 784 -35.85 19.45 -22.04
C PHE A 784 -37.20 19.66 -22.71
N GLU A 785 -37.51 18.89 -23.76
CA GLU A 785 -38.77 18.99 -24.51
C GLU A 785 -39.83 17.96 -24.06
N THR A 786 -39.40 16.83 -23.50
CA THR A 786 -40.28 15.70 -23.17
C THR A 786 -40.60 15.67 -21.68
N THR A 787 -41.89 15.79 -21.35
CA THR A 787 -42.39 15.72 -19.96
C THR A 787 -42.12 14.36 -19.33
N GLY A 788 -41.78 14.34 -18.04
CA GLY A 788 -41.46 13.14 -17.27
C GLY A 788 -40.20 13.30 -16.45
N GLU A 789 -39.82 12.25 -15.73
CA GLU A 789 -38.58 12.17 -14.96
C GLU A 789 -37.44 11.75 -15.89
N HIS A 790 -36.32 12.46 -15.81
CA HIS A 790 -35.07 12.13 -16.50
C HIS A 790 -33.98 11.95 -15.44
N GLU A 791 -33.65 10.70 -15.13
CA GLU A 791 -32.55 10.39 -14.20
C GLU A 791 -31.20 10.42 -14.91
N TYR A 792 -30.17 10.92 -14.23
CA TYR A 792 -28.82 11.06 -14.78
C TYR A 792 -27.75 10.92 -13.70
N TYR A 793 -26.51 10.69 -14.12
CA TYR A 793 -25.37 10.49 -13.24
C TYR A 793 -24.06 11.01 -13.83
N CYS A 794 -23.07 11.17 -12.96
CA CYS A 794 -21.69 11.47 -13.34
C CYS A 794 -20.90 10.15 -13.47
N ILE A 795 -20.34 9.85 -14.63
CA ILE A 795 -19.60 8.61 -14.91
C ILE A 795 -18.43 8.35 -13.93
N PRO A 796 -17.50 9.28 -13.68
CA PRO A 796 -16.38 9.04 -12.75
C PRO A 796 -16.85 8.94 -11.28
N HIS A 797 -17.91 9.65 -10.91
CA HIS A 797 -18.36 9.79 -9.52
C HIS A 797 -19.62 8.97 -9.20
N LYS A 798 -20.03 8.07 -10.10
CA LYS A 798 -21.22 7.22 -9.90
C LYS A 798 -21.12 6.39 -8.62
N ASN A 799 -19.96 5.77 -8.39
CA ASN A 799 -19.74 4.93 -7.21
C ASN A 799 -19.76 5.72 -5.89
N LEU A 800 -19.64 7.05 -5.97
CA LEU A 800 -19.75 7.99 -4.85
C LEU A 800 -21.17 8.56 -4.70
N GLY A 801 -22.11 8.14 -5.55
CA GLY A 801 -23.52 8.53 -5.46
C GLY A 801 -23.87 9.85 -6.17
N MET A 802 -23.02 10.33 -7.09
CA MET A 802 -23.29 11.56 -7.85
C MET A 802 -24.37 11.34 -8.92
N GLU A 803 -25.61 11.35 -8.49
CA GLU A 803 -26.82 11.12 -9.27
C GLU A 803 -27.78 12.31 -9.14
N GLY A 804 -28.62 12.53 -10.15
CA GLY A 804 -29.62 13.58 -10.13
C GLY A 804 -30.84 13.26 -10.98
N THR A 805 -31.90 14.05 -10.79
CA THR A 805 -33.18 13.88 -11.48
C THR A 805 -33.70 15.23 -11.97
N ILE A 806 -34.04 15.31 -13.26
CA ILE A 806 -34.82 16.43 -13.82
C ILE A 806 -36.27 15.99 -13.98
N VAL A 807 -37.19 16.70 -13.33
CA VAL A 807 -38.64 16.49 -13.48
C VAL A 807 -39.20 17.53 -14.42
N VAL A 808 -39.63 17.12 -15.61
CA VAL A 808 -40.15 18.03 -16.66
C VAL A 808 -41.68 18.05 -16.64
N GLU A 809 -42.27 19.22 -16.38
CA GLU A 809 -43.72 19.46 -16.35
C GLU A 809 -44.20 20.33 -17.53
N GLU A 810 -45.53 20.43 -17.73
CA GLU A 810 -46.16 21.23 -18.81
C GLU A 810 -46.13 22.75 -18.60
#